data_AF-A0A7H1PRN5-F1
#
_entry.id   AF-A0A7H1PRN5-F1
#
_cell.length_a   1.000
_cell.length_b   1.000
_cell.length_c   1.000
_cell.angle_alpha   90.00
_cell.angle_beta   90.00
_cell.angle_gamma   90.00
#
_symmetry.space_group_name_H-M   'P 1'
#
loop_
_entity.id
_entity.type
_entity.pdbx_description
1 polymer ?
#
loop_
_entity_poly.entity_id
_entity_poly.type
_entity_poly.pdbx_seq_one_letter_code
_entity_poly.pdbx_strand_id
1 'polypeptide(L)'
;MAVSIAGRGGWSDETWSYLNDPRMPAMEHGWKLHVSARPADLDTVTALVLPVLSRHVCHAKFARDPDVLRRLNSGVVSAGAVGKAITVYAPADTVAEIARELAAVLRDREGPRVVSDRRVDPRAPVYYRYGPFTGDYRTGRSGRLESVMTGPDGRMFDGLAVGRYRCPPWAEDPFASGSGPGDEPSEPHFGGGRYTVTAGIARSPQGNVYRAVDRVHGQPVVVKQARAFVGEDESGADARHRLRNERAVLTALDGVAGVPRALDYFAHRSDEYLVMSACGDRDLRREVLRDGPYRDDGTRPERALSALASRLLRVLDAIHGRNVVVRDLKPDNVVLDSSRPGHCHVIDFGISERDGTGPGGATPGYGAPVLRTTGPAAPADDYYALGATLFFAATGMDPVIVDEDHTVNRDRTLACLAWALPGPTHREIRSRISGLLSFDPAERTATADRLRTGTVGTAGTAGTARRPARLRIDDDLLDEIIEHTTAFCAGEASAIVDPERAARLNVPTSIDVYGGSSGLGLELLHHLHRPRVRSTVTALARWTAEQSRNLPPGFYTGRTGVELFLTQAQLTAGAAGTYEDPLPGHPALPGRAPDGGPPEADLIAGAAGIGLGRLQLARLALRSGHRNAAHRHLAVAADCDRMLASGTARLSPGRTDTAGSAALREGIAHGEAGVAWFLLEYGGVTGDMDAISRSEQAGAHLAAVTPDIIAAATGPGATRRYGSWCRGLAGIGTVLVRAAERLDEPGHLDLARRSARACAALAPRMPLVTQCCGLAGVGELMVDVAEASGSEEFWDAAETIALLILGRSGGTWSRPVFPDTGLAGPSATWAGGSAGVLGFFRRLRARGGPRLGRVT
;
A
#
# COMPACT_ATOMS: atom_id res chain seq x y z
N MET A 1 28.85 21.70 -4.99
CA MET A 1 29.65 22.96 -4.99
C MET A 1 28.75 24.10 -4.53
N ALA A 2 29.17 24.88 -3.52
CA ALA A 2 28.47 26.09 -3.11
C ALA A 2 29.05 27.29 -3.86
N VAL A 3 28.49 27.60 -5.04
CA VAL A 3 28.80 28.85 -5.75
C VAL A 3 27.65 29.82 -5.49
N SER A 4 27.93 30.92 -4.80
CA SER A 4 27.01 32.06 -4.69
C SER A 4 26.86 32.68 -6.09
N ILE A 5 25.75 32.37 -6.77
CA ILE A 5 25.39 33.00 -8.03
C ILE A 5 24.62 34.27 -7.71
N ALA A 6 25.21 35.44 -7.96
CA ALA A 6 24.55 36.75 -7.99
C ALA A 6 23.68 37.09 -6.75
N GLY A 7 24.19 36.87 -5.53
CA GLY A 7 23.48 37.22 -4.30
C GLY A 7 22.32 36.28 -3.93
N ARG A 8 22.21 35.11 -4.57
CA ARG A 8 21.25 34.06 -4.25
C ARG A 8 21.78 33.12 -3.16
N GLY A 9 20.87 32.65 -2.31
CA GLY A 9 21.17 31.62 -1.32
C GLY A 9 21.01 30.22 -1.92
N GLY A 10 21.86 29.28 -1.50
CA GLY A 10 21.78 27.88 -1.92
C GLY A 10 21.98 26.92 -0.75
N TRP A 11 21.25 25.81 -0.78
CA TRP A 11 21.40 24.69 0.15
C TRP A 11 21.00 23.40 -0.57
N SER A 12 21.36 22.24 -0.01
CA SER A 12 21.04 20.94 -0.61
C SER A 12 20.53 19.98 0.45
N ASP A 13 19.56 19.15 0.09
CA ASP A 13 19.16 17.94 0.83
C ASP A 13 19.70 16.67 0.14
N GLU A 14 19.24 15.47 0.51
CA GLU A 14 19.68 14.20 -0.11
C GLU A 14 19.20 14.00 -1.55
N THR A 15 18.19 14.76 -1.99
CA THR A 15 17.56 14.63 -3.32
C THR A 15 17.73 15.88 -4.18
N TRP A 16 17.64 17.08 -3.61
CA TRP A 16 17.59 18.34 -4.32
C TRP A 16 18.67 19.32 -3.87
N SER A 17 19.20 20.09 -4.82
CA SER A 17 19.90 21.35 -4.56
C SER A 17 18.98 22.51 -4.89
N TYR A 18 18.95 23.54 -4.05
CA TYR A 18 18.03 24.68 -4.17
C TYR A 18 18.77 25.97 -4.52
N LEU A 19 18.13 26.78 -5.35
CA LEU A 19 18.54 28.14 -5.72
C LEU A 19 17.41 29.09 -5.34
N ASN A 20 17.64 29.95 -4.35
CA ASN A 20 16.66 30.89 -3.85
C ASN A 20 17.08 32.34 -4.15
N ASP A 21 16.26 33.06 -4.91
CA ASP A 21 16.42 34.49 -5.18
C ASP A 21 15.62 35.31 -4.16
N PRO A 22 16.25 36.14 -3.32
CA PRO A 22 15.56 36.90 -2.28
C PRO A 22 14.55 37.92 -2.81
N ARG A 23 14.59 38.24 -4.12
CA ARG A 23 13.64 39.14 -4.78
C ARG A 23 12.33 38.45 -5.17
N MET A 24 12.24 37.13 -5.03
CA MET A 24 11.06 36.37 -5.38
C MET A 24 9.89 36.74 -4.44
N PRO A 25 8.70 37.08 -4.98
CA PRO A 25 7.53 37.33 -4.14
C PRO A 25 7.06 36.04 -3.47
N ALA A 26 6.49 36.16 -2.27
CA ALA A 26 5.81 35.04 -1.61
C ALA A 26 4.58 34.65 -2.44
N MET A 27 4.54 33.41 -2.93
CA MET A 27 3.45 32.88 -3.73
C MET A 27 3.12 31.46 -3.29
N GLU A 28 1.84 31.19 -3.09
CA GLU A 28 1.38 29.86 -2.67
C GLU A 28 1.34 28.86 -3.83
N HIS A 29 0.99 29.33 -5.03
CA HIS A 29 0.91 28.51 -6.25
C HIS A 29 1.07 29.34 -7.53
N GLY A 30 1.38 28.68 -8.63
CA GLY A 30 1.55 29.33 -9.93
C GLY A 30 1.98 28.38 -11.04
N TRP A 31 2.39 28.96 -12.17
CA TRP A 31 3.01 28.23 -13.27
C TRP A 31 4.44 27.88 -12.92
N LYS A 32 4.76 26.59 -12.93
CA LYS A 32 6.14 26.10 -12.76
C LYS A 32 6.61 25.36 -13.99
N LEU A 33 7.91 25.48 -14.24
CA LEU A 33 8.58 24.81 -15.34
C LEU A 33 9.31 23.60 -14.82
N HIS A 34 9.32 22.53 -15.60
CA HIS A 34 10.11 21.34 -15.33
C HIS A 34 11.01 21.06 -16.53
N VAL A 35 12.31 20.94 -16.27
CA VAL A 35 13.28 20.50 -17.27
C VAL A 35 13.53 19.01 -17.05
N SER A 36 13.39 18.25 -18.12
CA SER A 36 13.73 16.83 -18.16
C SER A 36 15.16 16.63 -18.64
N ALA A 37 15.82 15.65 -18.05
CA ALA A 37 17.17 15.25 -18.38
C ALA A 37 17.35 13.75 -18.13
N ARG A 38 18.30 13.16 -18.86
CA ARG A 38 18.83 11.84 -18.54
C ARG A 38 19.85 11.97 -17.39
N PRO A 39 20.04 10.92 -16.56
CA PRO A 39 21.06 10.92 -15.51
C PRO A 39 22.45 11.34 -16.00
N ALA A 40 22.90 10.81 -17.13
CA ALA A 40 24.21 11.11 -17.71
C ALA A 40 24.35 12.57 -18.22
N ASP A 41 23.23 13.24 -18.53
CA ASP A 41 23.22 14.59 -19.10
C ASP A 41 22.98 15.68 -18.05
N LEU A 42 22.78 15.32 -16.77
CA LEU A 42 22.35 16.24 -15.72
C LEU A 42 23.28 17.46 -15.57
N ASP A 43 24.59 17.25 -15.54
CA ASP A 43 25.57 18.33 -15.38
C ASP A 43 25.57 19.28 -16.59
N THR A 44 25.49 18.72 -17.80
CA THR A 44 25.43 19.50 -19.04
C THR A 44 24.15 20.32 -19.11
N VAL A 45 23.00 19.72 -18.80
CA VAL A 45 21.71 20.41 -18.74
C VAL A 45 21.74 21.53 -17.69
N THR A 46 22.29 21.25 -16.51
CA THR A 46 22.40 22.24 -15.43
C THR A 46 23.27 23.42 -15.84
N ALA A 47 24.41 23.17 -16.51
CA ALA A 47 25.31 24.22 -17.01
C ALA A 47 24.65 25.13 -18.07
N LEU A 48 23.69 24.61 -18.85
CA LEU A 48 22.92 25.40 -19.83
C LEU A 48 21.77 26.18 -19.18
N VAL A 49 21.13 25.61 -18.15
CA VAL A 49 19.98 26.20 -17.46
C VAL A 49 20.39 27.34 -16.53
N LEU A 50 21.48 27.18 -15.78
CA LEU A 50 21.91 28.17 -14.77
C LEU A 50 22.12 29.59 -15.34
N PRO A 51 22.77 29.81 -16.50
CA PRO A 51 22.91 31.14 -17.11
C PRO A 51 21.58 31.79 -17.52
N VAL A 52 20.56 31.00 -17.85
CA VAL A 52 19.22 31.53 -18.12
C VAL A 52 18.59 31.98 -16.81
N LEU A 53 18.58 31.10 -15.80
CA LEU A 53 17.95 31.39 -14.50
C LEU A 53 18.61 32.57 -13.78
N SER A 54 19.91 32.82 -13.98
CA SER A 54 20.61 33.94 -13.34
C SER A 54 20.12 35.32 -13.80
N ARG A 55 19.54 35.43 -15.00
CA ARG A 55 18.98 36.66 -15.58
C ARG A 55 17.59 37.01 -15.05
N HIS A 56 16.89 36.04 -14.46
CA HIS A 56 15.47 36.14 -14.10
C HIS A 56 15.23 36.00 -12.60
N VAL A 57 14.24 36.69 -12.03
CA VAL A 57 13.83 36.49 -10.64
C VAL A 57 13.07 35.17 -10.54
N CYS A 58 13.70 34.14 -9.94
CA CYS A 58 13.09 32.82 -9.81
C CYS A 58 13.69 32.02 -8.66
N HIS A 59 12.93 31.06 -8.15
CA HIS A 59 13.47 29.93 -7.39
C HIS A 59 13.66 28.73 -8.31
N ALA A 60 14.62 27.86 -7.99
CA ALA A 60 14.77 26.59 -8.69
C ALA A 60 15.26 25.50 -7.76
N LYS A 61 14.95 24.24 -8.09
CA LYS A 61 15.56 23.06 -7.49
C LYS A 61 16.04 22.10 -8.55
N PHE A 62 17.15 21.42 -8.29
CA PHE A 62 17.88 20.55 -9.20
C PHE A 62 18.06 19.20 -8.54
N ALA A 63 17.92 18.10 -9.27
CA ALA A 63 18.34 16.80 -8.79
C ALA A 63 19.81 16.90 -8.34
N ARG A 64 20.12 16.38 -7.15
CA ARG A 64 21.42 16.57 -6.50
C ARG A 64 22.57 15.99 -7.33
N ASP A 65 22.36 14.81 -7.90
CA ASP A 65 23.35 14.05 -8.64
C ASP A 65 22.66 13.07 -9.61
N PRO A 66 23.42 12.45 -10.54
CA PRO A 66 22.89 11.48 -11.49
C PRO A 66 22.17 10.28 -10.86
N ASP A 67 22.61 9.79 -9.70
CA ASP A 67 22.05 8.60 -9.07
C ASP A 67 20.66 8.87 -8.48
N VAL A 68 20.52 10.04 -7.85
CA VAL A 68 19.21 10.56 -7.43
C VAL A 68 18.28 10.71 -8.63
N LEU A 69 18.76 11.31 -9.72
CA LEU A 69 17.93 11.47 -10.92
C LEU A 69 17.53 10.12 -11.52
N ARG A 70 18.42 9.13 -11.51
CA ARG A 70 18.12 7.75 -11.93
C ARG A 70 16.99 7.14 -11.11
N ARG A 71 17.05 7.29 -9.78
CA ARG A 71 15.99 6.83 -8.87
C ARG A 71 14.65 7.54 -9.14
N LEU A 72 14.64 8.85 -9.38
CA LEU A 72 13.43 9.60 -9.74
C LEU A 72 12.85 9.15 -11.09
N ASN A 73 13.70 8.99 -12.10
CA ASN A 73 13.34 8.55 -13.44
C ASN A 73 12.96 7.07 -13.53
N SER A 74 13.25 6.26 -12.49
CA SER A 74 12.74 4.90 -12.39
C SER A 74 11.21 4.84 -12.21
N GLY A 75 10.62 5.91 -11.66
CA GLY A 75 9.20 5.95 -11.30
C GLY A 75 8.82 5.13 -10.06
N VAL A 76 9.77 4.46 -9.39
CA VAL A 76 9.55 3.70 -8.15
C VAL A 76 9.13 4.64 -7.01
N VAL A 77 9.77 5.80 -6.89
CA VAL A 77 9.44 6.81 -5.86
C VAL A 77 8.09 7.44 -6.14
N SER A 78 7.87 7.88 -7.37
CA SER A 78 6.60 8.44 -7.82
C SER A 78 6.56 8.53 -9.35
N ALA A 79 5.46 8.08 -9.95
CA ALA A 79 5.20 8.29 -11.37
C ALA A 79 5.22 9.77 -11.76
N GLY A 80 4.84 10.67 -10.84
CA GLY A 80 4.81 12.11 -11.06
C GLY A 80 6.18 12.79 -11.02
N ALA A 81 7.23 12.10 -10.54
CA ALA A 81 8.59 12.63 -10.47
C ALA A 81 9.42 12.36 -11.74
N VAL A 82 8.99 11.40 -12.57
CA VAL A 82 9.70 11.00 -13.78
C VAL A 82 9.91 12.19 -14.72
N GLY A 83 11.17 12.41 -15.11
CA GLY A 83 11.58 13.49 -16.01
C GLY A 83 11.62 14.88 -15.38
N LYS A 84 11.52 15.04 -14.05
CA LYS A 84 11.60 16.36 -13.39
C LYS A 84 12.99 16.58 -12.79
N ALA A 85 14.00 16.71 -13.64
CA ALA A 85 15.38 16.93 -13.21
C ALA A 85 15.57 18.31 -12.57
N ILE A 86 14.95 19.34 -13.13
CA ILE A 86 14.99 20.71 -12.59
C ILE A 86 13.55 21.23 -12.53
N THR A 87 13.18 21.86 -11.42
CA THR A 87 11.91 22.59 -11.28
C THR A 87 12.20 24.08 -11.08
N VAL A 88 11.58 24.93 -11.88
CA VAL A 88 11.72 26.39 -11.83
C VAL A 88 10.40 27.01 -11.42
N TYR A 89 10.46 27.89 -10.43
CA TYR A 89 9.33 28.65 -9.90
C TYR A 89 9.57 30.13 -10.24
N ALA A 90 8.69 30.68 -11.07
CA ALA A 90 8.82 32.04 -11.58
C ALA A 90 7.52 32.83 -11.35
N PRO A 91 7.59 34.16 -11.25
CA PRO A 91 6.42 35.04 -11.33
C PRO A 91 5.61 34.79 -12.62
N ALA A 92 4.30 35.03 -12.55
CA ALA A 92 3.37 34.70 -13.64
C ALA A 92 3.64 35.49 -14.94
N ASP A 93 4.16 36.71 -14.83
CA ASP A 93 4.50 37.60 -15.93
C ASP A 93 5.80 37.20 -16.66
N THR A 94 6.73 36.53 -15.99
CA THR A 94 8.05 36.15 -16.55
C THR A 94 8.16 34.67 -16.92
N VAL A 95 7.26 33.80 -16.42
CA VAL A 95 7.34 32.34 -16.64
C VAL A 95 7.39 31.94 -18.12
N ALA A 96 6.64 32.63 -18.98
CA ALA A 96 6.59 32.33 -20.41
C ALA A 96 7.89 32.71 -21.13
N GLU A 97 8.55 33.80 -20.70
CA GLU A 97 9.85 34.22 -21.22
C GLU A 97 10.94 33.24 -20.83
N ILE A 98 11.03 32.91 -19.54
CA ILE A 98 11.98 31.91 -19.01
C ILE A 98 11.82 30.59 -19.75
N ALA A 99 10.58 30.12 -19.94
CA ALA A 99 10.29 28.88 -20.65
C ALA A 99 10.82 28.87 -22.09
N ARG A 100 10.68 29.98 -22.82
CA ARG A 100 11.18 30.11 -24.20
C ARG A 100 12.71 30.13 -24.25
N GLU A 101 13.37 30.84 -23.33
CA GLU A 101 14.84 30.82 -23.23
C GLU A 101 15.38 29.43 -22.87
N LEU A 102 14.76 28.77 -21.89
CA LEU A 102 15.10 27.40 -21.52
C LEU A 102 14.90 26.45 -22.71
N ALA A 103 13.80 26.59 -23.46
CA ALA A 103 13.54 25.77 -24.63
C ALA A 103 14.58 26.01 -25.75
N ALA A 104 15.05 27.25 -25.91
CA ALA A 104 16.09 27.57 -26.90
C ALA A 104 17.43 26.93 -26.56
N VAL A 105 17.90 27.06 -25.31
CA VAL A 105 19.22 26.51 -24.89
C VAL A 105 19.22 24.98 -24.75
N LEU A 106 18.05 24.37 -24.55
CA LEU A 106 17.88 22.92 -24.41
C LEU A 106 17.32 22.24 -25.66
N ARG A 107 17.33 22.93 -26.81
CA ARG A 107 16.88 22.35 -28.07
C ARG A 107 17.70 21.09 -28.41
N ASP A 108 16.99 20.08 -28.88
CA ASP A 108 17.49 18.76 -29.26
C ASP A 108 18.12 17.93 -28.12
N ARG A 109 17.91 18.36 -26.86
CA ARG A 109 18.24 17.55 -25.68
C ARG A 109 17.14 16.53 -25.39
N GLU A 110 17.54 15.40 -24.84
CA GLU A 110 16.66 14.27 -24.56
C GLU A 110 16.43 14.07 -23.06
N GLY A 111 15.32 13.43 -22.74
CA GLY A 111 14.96 13.08 -21.37
C GLY A 111 13.59 12.41 -21.33
N PRO A 112 13.23 11.77 -20.21
CA PRO A 112 11.94 11.16 -20.04
C PRO A 112 10.80 12.18 -20.27
N ARG A 113 9.72 11.74 -20.92
CA ARG A 113 8.53 12.58 -21.06
C ARG A 113 7.86 12.78 -19.70
N VAL A 114 7.64 14.04 -19.32
CA VAL A 114 6.86 14.38 -18.11
C VAL A 114 5.37 14.24 -18.41
N VAL A 115 4.77 13.13 -17.99
CA VAL A 115 3.39 12.75 -18.35
C VAL A 115 2.33 13.68 -17.75
N SER A 116 2.65 14.31 -16.63
CA SER A 116 1.76 15.23 -15.89
C SER A 116 1.73 16.66 -16.45
N ASP A 117 2.58 16.98 -17.42
CA ASP A 117 2.87 18.35 -17.84
C ASP A 117 2.71 18.53 -19.36
N ARG A 118 2.52 19.78 -19.80
CA ARG A 118 2.58 20.15 -21.23
C ARG A 118 4.00 20.52 -21.62
N ARG A 119 4.37 20.30 -22.87
CA ARG A 119 5.70 20.63 -23.39
C ARG A 119 5.67 22.03 -24.02
N VAL A 120 6.70 22.82 -23.76
CA VAL A 120 6.83 24.19 -24.30
C VAL A 120 7.18 24.15 -25.79
N ASP A 121 8.19 23.35 -26.16
CA ASP A 121 8.64 23.15 -27.56
C ASP A 121 8.79 21.63 -27.79
N PRO A 122 8.25 21.05 -28.87
CA PRO A 122 8.42 19.63 -29.22
C PRO A 122 9.89 19.16 -29.31
N ARG A 123 10.85 20.06 -29.52
CA ARG A 123 12.28 19.77 -29.64
C ARG A 123 13.08 20.04 -28.37
N ALA A 124 12.48 20.56 -27.29
CA ALA A 124 13.21 20.86 -26.06
C ALA A 124 12.55 20.18 -24.85
N PRO A 125 13.30 19.56 -23.91
CA PRO A 125 12.74 18.83 -22.78
C PRO A 125 12.24 19.78 -21.66
N VAL A 126 11.57 20.87 -22.04
CA VAL A 126 11.00 21.87 -21.12
C VAL A 126 9.49 21.71 -21.09
N TYR A 127 8.99 21.52 -19.88
CA TYR A 127 7.60 21.25 -19.58
C TYR A 127 7.04 22.28 -18.60
N TYR A 128 5.72 22.40 -18.54
CA TYR A 128 5.06 23.32 -17.61
C TYR A 128 3.74 22.73 -17.10
N ARG A 129 3.40 23.15 -15.87
CA ARG A 129 2.07 22.94 -15.28
C ARG A 129 1.78 24.01 -14.24
N TYR A 130 0.51 24.22 -13.96
CA TYR A 130 0.09 24.96 -12.78
C TYR A 130 0.21 24.06 -11.54
N GLY A 131 0.74 24.59 -10.44
CA GLY A 131 0.86 23.83 -9.21
C GLY A 131 1.34 24.65 -8.02
N PRO A 132 1.39 24.03 -6.84
CA PRO A 132 1.80 24.70 -5.60
C PRO A 132 3.30 25.02 -5.63
N PHE A 133 3.64 26.15 -5.02
CA PHE A 133 4.99 26.72 -4.85
C PHE A 133 5.45 26.55 -3.41
N THR A 134 4.57 26.85 -2.45
CA THR A 134 4.73 26.49 -1.05
C THR A 134 4.23 25.07 -0.81
N GLY A 135 4.86 24.38 0.12
CA GLY A 135 4.37 23.11 0.66
C GLY A 135 3.19 23.35 1.60
N ASP A 136 2.23 24.19 1.25
CA ASP A 136 1.00 24.32 2.03
C ASP A 136 0.18 23.05 1.83
N TYR A 137 0.54 22.07 2.64
CA TYR A 137 -0.19 20.83 2.74
C TYR A 137 -1.34 21.06 3.70
N ARG A 138 -2.56 20.95 3.20
CA ARG A 138 -3.75 20.90 4.05
C ARG A 138 -4.02 19.46 4.38
N THR A 139 -4.36 19.17 5.62
CA THR A 139 -4.71 17.79 5.97
C THR A 139 -6.03 17.40 5.29
N GLY A 140 -5.94 16.47 4.35
CA GLY A 140 -7.07 15.86 3.66
C GLY A 140 -7.92 15.00 4.59
N ARG A 141 -8.99 14.44 4.05
CA ARG A 141 -9.99 13.66 4.81
C ARG A 141 -9.40 12.51 5.62
N SER A 142 -8.30 11.91 5.13
CA SER A 142 -7.68 10.76 5.77
C SER A 142 -6.63 11.13 6.81
N GLY A 143 -6.50 12.41 7.19
CA GLY A 143 -5.37 12.85 8.03
C GLY A 143 -4.04 12.97 7.28
N ARG A 144 -4.01 12.61 5.99
CA ARG A 144 -2.86 12.78 5.11
C ARG A 144 -2.74 14.24 4.68
N LEU A 145 -1.52 14.73 4.67
CA LEU A 145 -1.19 16.07 4.20
C LEU A 145 -1.28 16.11 2.66
N GLU A 146 -2.34 16.77 2.15
CA GLU A 146 -2.66 16.93 0.73
C GLU A 146 -2.20 18.29 0.24
N SER A 147 -1.59 18.33 -0.94
CA SER A 147 -1.20 19.60 -1.55
C SER A 147 -2.39 20.19 -2.30
N VAL A 148 -3.02 21.21 -1.75
CA VAL A 148 -4.24 21.83 -2.30
C VAL A 148 -3.98 23.31 -2.58
N MET A 149 -4.45 23.78 -3.74
CA MET A 149 -4.40 25.19 -4.14
C MET A 149 -5.78 25.82 -3.99
N THR A 150 -5.86 27.06 -3.50
CA THR A 150 -7.12 27.79 -3.36
C THR A 150 -7.11 28.98 -4.33
N GLY A 151 -8.02 28.97 -5.30
CA GLY A 151 -8.15 30.05 -6.28
C GLY A 151 -8.66 31.35 -5.67
N PRO A 152 -8.61 32.47 -6.43
CA PRO A 152 -9.07 33.80 -5.98
C PRO A 152 -10.55 33.84 -5.58
N ASP A 153 -11.35 32.91 -6.11
CA ASP A 153 -12.79 32.73 -5.83
C ASP A 153 -13.06 31.76 -4.67
N GLY A 154 -12.02 31.30 -3.97
CA GLY A 154 -12.11 30.32 -2.89
C GLY A 154 -12.26 28.87 -3.37
N ARG A 155 -12.28 28.59 -4.68
CA ARG A 155 -12.38 27.22 -5.19
C ARG A 155 -11.07 26.47 -4.97
N MET A 156 -11.19 25.20 -4.56
CA MET A 156 -10.02 24.35 -4.28
C MET A 156 -9.68 23.47 -5.49
N PHE A 157 -8.38 23.23 -5.70
CA PHE A 157 -7.88 22.35 -6.75
C PHE A 157 -6.67 21.53 -6.27
N ASP A 158 -6.67 20.25 -6.60
CA ASP A 158 -5.59 19.31 -6.26
C ASP A 158 -4.28 19.67 -6.98
N GLY A 159 -3.23 19.92 -6.21
CA GLY A 159 -1.91 20.34 -6.68
C GLY A 159 -0.97 19.20 -7.09
N LEU A 160 -1.36 17.94 -6.88
CA LEU A 160 -0.51 16.78 -7.15
C LEU A 160 -0.33 16.53 -8.66
N ALA A 161 0.90 16.15 -9.02
CA ALA A 161 1.21 15.68 -10.36
C ALA A 161 0.66 14.27 -10.55
N VAL A 162 -0.52 14.16 -11.15
CA VAL A 162 -1.12 12.89 -11.58
C VAL A 162 -0.72 12.56 -13.02
N GLY A 163 -0.92 11.33 -13.48
CA GLY A 163 -0.51 10.85 -14.80
C GLY A 163 -1.22 11.48 -16.02
N ARG A 164 -1.74 12.70 -15.89
CA ARG A 164 -2.32 13.53 -16.96
C ARG A 164 -2.17 15.02 -16.61
N TYR A 165 -2.09 15.87 -17.62
CA TYR A 165 -2.12 17.32 -17.45
C TYR A 165 -3.47 17.80 -16.90
N ARG A 166 -3.42 18.81 -16.03
CA ARG A 166 -4.58 19.48 -15.44
C ARG A 166 -4.26 20.98 -15.30
N CYS A 167 -5.21 21.82 -15.67
CA CYS A 167 -5.17 23.26 -15.41
C CYS A 167 -6.36 23.64 -14.50
N PRO A 168 -6.16 24.42 -13.44
CA PRO A 168 -7.28 24.97 -12.66
C PRO A 168 -8.15 25.88 -13.51
N PRO A 169 -9.47 25.97 -13.22
CA PRO A 169 -10.38 26.78 -14.02
C PRO A 169 -10.12 28.30 -13.93
N TRP A 170 -9.38 28.75 -12.92
CA TRP A 170 -9.01 30.17 -12.73
C TRP A 170 -7.67 30.55 -13.37
N ALA A 171 -6.92 29.59 -13.91
CA ALA A 171 -5.61 29.84 -14.49
C ALA A 171 -5.71 29.86 -16.02
N GLU A 172 -5.26 30.96 -16.63
CA GLU A 172 -5.10 31.07 -18.08
C GLU A 172 -3.75 30.44 -18.50
N ASP A 173 -3.78 29.58 -19.52
CA ASP A 173 -2.57 28.89 -20.01
C ASP A 173 -1.68 29.89 -20.78
N PRO A 174 -0.45 30.19 -20.29
CA PRO A 174 0.42 31.21 -20.85
C PRO A 174 1.02 30.83 -22.21
N PHE A 175 0.74 29.61 -22.71
CA PHE A 175 1.20 29.12 -24.01
C PHE A 175 0.04 28.79 -24.97
N ALA A 176 -1.22 29.09 -24.63
CA ALA A 176 -2.38 28.77 -25.46
C ALA A 176 -2.52 29.62 -26.74
N SER A 177 -1.83 30.76 -26.84
CA SER A 177 -1.80 31.59 -28.04
C SER A 177 -0.90 30.94 -29.12
N GLY A 178 -1.45 29.99 -29.87
CA GLY A 178 -0.80 29.44 -31.08
C GLY A 178 -1.05 27.96 -31.40
N SER A 179 -1.70 27.18 -30.53
CA SER A 179 -2.11 25.82 -30.87
C SER A 179 -3.53 25.84 -31.45
N GLY A 180 -3.67 25.58 -32.75
CA GLY A 180 -4.96 25.26 -33.37
C GLY A 180 -5.64 24.04 -32.70
N PRO A 181 -6.89 23.72 -33.04
CA PRO A 181 -7.60 22.58 -32.45
C PRO A 181 -6.88 21.29 -32.84
N GLY A 182 -6.06 20.77 -31.94
CA GLY A 182 -5.12 19.68 -32.22
C GLY A 182 -4.89 18.82 -30.99
N ASP A 183 -5.93 18.07 -30.66
CA ASP A 183 -5.97 16.78 -29.93
C ASP A 183 -7.28 16.73 -29.12
N GLU A 184 -8.42 16.78 -29.82
CA GLU A 184 -9.56 16.00 -29.32
C GLU A 184 -9.09 14.54 -29.25
N PRO A 185 -9.48 13.76 -28.22
CA PRO A 185 -9.05 12.38 -28.12
C PRO A 185 -9.67 11.57 -29.25
N SER A 186 -8.99 11.52 -30.40
CA SER A 186 -9.21 10.49 -31.41
C SER A 186 -9.10 9.15 -30.71
N GLU A 187 -9.96 8.19 -31.06
CA GLU A 187 -9.86 6.82 -30.55
C GLU A 187 -8.40 6.35 -30.53
N PRO A 188 -7.89 5.78 -29.42
CA PRO A 188 -6.49 5.42 -29.31
C PRO A 188 -6.17 4.30 -30.32
N HIS A 189 -5.69 4.71 -31.48
CA HIS A 189 -5.22 3.83 -32.54
C HIS A 189 -3.69 3.77 -32.52
N PHE A 190 -3.14 2.58 -32.64
CA PHE A 190 -1.70 2.36 -32.79
C PHE A 190 -1.36 1.84 -34.20
N GLY A 191 -0.09 1.98 -34.60
CA GLY A 191 0.39 1.49 -35.89
C GLY A 191 -0.35 2.10 -37.08
N GLY A 192 -0.60 3.41 -37.07
CA GLY A 192 -1.27 4.11 -38.17
C GLY A 192 -2.75 3.76 -38.36
N GLY A 193 -3.45 3.31 -37.32
CA GLY A 193 -4.87 2.92 -37.42
C GLY A 193 -5.11 1.41 -37.40
N ARG A 194 -4.06 0.59 -37.52
CA ARG A 194 -4.17 -0.87 -37.60
C ARG A 194 -4.68 -1.51 -36.30
N TYR A 195 -4.19 -1.05 -35.16
CA TYR A 195 -4.53 -1.65 -33.86
C TYR A 195 -5.50 -0.76 -33.10
N THR A 196 -6.66 -1.31 -32.73
CA THR A 196 -7.66 -0.59 -31.93
C THR A 196 -7.63 -1.06 -30.49
N VAL A 197 -7.33 -0.16 -29.56
CA VAL A 197 -7.32 -0.48 -28.12
C VAL A 197 -8.75 -0.75 -27.66
N THR A 198 -8.94 -1.89 -26.99
CA THR A 198 -10.22 -2.28 -26.39
C THR A 198 -10.21 -2.11 -24.87
N ALA A 199 -9.05 -2.29 -24.22
CA ALA A 199 -8.90 -2.10 -22.78
C ALA A 199 -7.44 -1.85 -22.37
N GLY A 200 -7.23 -1.16 -21.24
CA GLY A 200 -5.94 -1.11 -20.56
C GLY A 200 -5.76 -2.30 -19.61
N ILE A 201 -4.66 -3.04 -19.73
CA ILE A 201 -4.30 -4.16 -18.84
C ILE A 201 -3.52 -3.66 -17.62
N ALA A 202 -2.52 -2.82 -17.87
CA ALA A 202 -1.61 -2.28 -16.85
C ALA A 202 -1.18 -0.85 -17.20
N ARG A 203 -0.94 -0.04 -16.17
CA ARG A 203 -0.36 1.30 -16.27
C ARG A 203 0.84 1.38 -15.34
N SER A 204 2.03 1.63 -15.89
CA SER A 204 3.23 1.85 -15.10
C SER A 204 3.99 3.09 -15.58
N PRO A 205 4.97 3.61 -14.81
CA PRO A 205 5.87 4.65 -15.27
C PRO A 205 6.66 4.26 -16.53
N GLN A 206 7.09 3.00 -16.63
CA GLN A 206 7.91 2.49 -17.74
C GLN A 206 7.08 2.29 -19.03
N GLY A 207 5.76 2.13 -18.91
CA GLY A 207 4.87 2.02 -20.06
C GLY A 207 3.52 1.40 -19.71
N ASN A 208 2.61 1.41 -20.68
CA ASN A 208 1.30 0.80 -20.52
C ASN A 208 1.21 -0.51 -21.29
N VAL A 209 0.28 -1.38 -20.88
CA VAL A 209 -0.06 -2.61 -21.59
C VAL A 209 -1.54 -2.57 -21.95
N TYR A 210 -1.88 -2.88 -23.20
CA TYR A 210 -3.22 -2.76 -23.75
C TYR A 210 -3.71 -4.09 -24.34
N ARG A 211 -5.01 -4.38 -24.23
CA ARG A 211 -5.70 -5.29 -25.16
C ARG A 211 -6.12 -4.48 -26.37
N ALA A 212 -5.93 -5.06 -27.55
CA ALA A 212 -6.32 -4.45 -28.81
C ALA A 212 -6.80 -5.52 -29.81
N VAL A 213 -7.36 -5.06 -30.92
CA VAL A 213 -7.70 -5.88 -32.08
C VAL A 213 -6.86 -5.42 -33.28
N ASP A 214 -6.21 -6.36 -33.96
CA ASP A 214 -5.59 -6.12 -35.26
C ASP A 214 -6.69 -6.04 -36.33
N ARG A 215 -6.95 -4.86 -36.87
CA ARG A 215 -8.01 -4.64 -37.88
C ARG A 215 -7.75 -5.36 -39.20
N VAL A 216 -6.50 -5.70 -39.51
CA VAL A 216 -6.14 -6.38 -40.75
C VAL A 216 -6.53 -7.86 -40.69
N HIS A 217 -6.28 -8.52 -39.55
CA HIS A 217 -6.52 -9.96 -39.40
C HIS A 217 -7.74 -10.30 -38.53
N GLY A 218 -8.37 -9.31 -37.88
CA GLY A 218 -9.49 -9.50 -36.96
C GLY A 218 -9.12 -10.21 -35.65
N GLN A 219 -7.84 -10.30 -35.30
CA GLN A 219 -7.36 -11.11 -34.16
C GLN A 219 -7.11 -10.26 -32.90
N PRO A 220 -7.39 -10.80 -31.70
CA PRO A 220 -7.04 -10.14 -30.45
C PRO A 220 -5.52 -10.16 -30.22
N VAL A 221 -4.98 -9.01 -29.83
CA VAL A 221 -3.55 -8.81 -29.57
C VAL A 221 -3.32 -8.07 -28.25
N VAL A 222 -2.10 -8.16 -27.73
CA VAL A 222 -1.61 -7.35 -26.62
C VAL A 222 -0.58 -6.37 -27.15
N VAL A 223 -0.68 -5.11 -26.76
CA VAL A 223 0.27 -4.05 -27.14
C VAL A 223 0.98 -3.56 -25.88
N LYS A 224 2.30 -3.74 -25.82
CA LYS A 224 3.16 -3.28 -24.72
C LYS A 224 3.93 -2.05 -25.16
N GLN A 225 3.81 -0.97 -24.41
CA GLN A 225 4.54 0.29 -24.61
C GLN A 225 5.79 0.31 -23.72
N ALA A 226 6.89 0.83 -24.24
CA ALA A 226 8.05 1.26 -23.47
C ALA A 226 8.31 2.75 -23.69
N ARG A 227 8.32 3.51 -22.60
CA ARG A 227 8.59 4.94 -22.62
C ARG A 227 10.08 5.21 -22.67
N ALA A 228 10.48 6.15 -23.53
CA ALA A 228 11.88 6.50 -23.68
C ALA A 228 12.50 7.05 -22.38
N PHE A 229 13.73 6.63 -22.10
CA PHE A 229 14.60 7.12 -21.03
C PHE A 229 14.09 6.85 -19.60
N VAL A 230 12.96 6.15 -19.45
CA VAL A 230 12.41 5.78 -18.14
C VAL A 230 13.09 4.52 -17.62
N GLY A 231 13.52 4.53 -16.36
CA GLY A 231 14.22 3.39 -15.74
C GLY A 231 15.57 3.08 -16.36
N GLU A 232 16.28 4.11 -16.85
CA GLU A 232 17.64 4.02 -17.36
C GLU A 232 18.61 3.51 -16.27
N ASP A 233 19.40 2.49 -16.56
CA ASP A 233 20.47 1.99 -15.67
C ASP A 233 21.82 2.68 -15.95
N GLU A 234 22.88 2.25 -15.26
CA GLU A 234 24.23 2.82 -15.42
C GLU A 234 24.82 2.63 -16.83
N SER A 235 24.35 1.62 -17.58
CA SER A 235 24.76 1.37 -18.96
C SER A 235 23.98 2.23 -19.98
N GLY A 236 23.01 3.02 -19.52
CA GLY A 236 22.10 3.78 -20.39
C GLY A 236 20.94 2.93 -20.92
N ALA A 237 20.74 1.72 -20.42
CA ALA A 237 19.63 0.86 -20.83
C ALA A 237 18.35 1.24 -20.10
N ASP A 238 17.30 1.57 -20.85
CA ASP A 238 16.00 1.99 -20.33
C ASP A 238 14.90 0.94 -20.60
N ALA A 239 13.64 1.31 -20.36
CA ALA A 239 12.48 0.47 -20.65
C ALA A 239 12.44 -0.05 -22.11
N ARG A 240 12.98 0.70 -23.08
CA ARG A 240 13.01 0.29 -24.49
C ARG A 240 13.99 -0.85 -24.72
N HIS A 241 15.15 -0.84 -24.04
CA HIS A 241 16.08 -1.96 -24.11
C HIS A 241 15.40 -3.27 -23.66
N ARG A 242 14.65 -3.24 -22.56
CA ARG A 242 13.89 -4.41 -22.09
C ARG A 242 12.82 -4.87 -23.09
N LEU A 243 12.13 -3.94 -23.75
CA LEU A 243 11.14 -4.27 -24.79
C LEU A 243 11.78 -4.88 -26.04
N ARG A 244 12.96 -4.39 -26.44
CA ARG A 244 13.75 -4.95 -27.55
C ARG A 244 14.28 -6.35 -27.21
N ASN A 245 14.73 -6.55 -25.97
CA ASN A 245 15.12 -7.88 -25.47
C ASN A 245 13.94 -8.85 -25.52
N GLU A 246 12.77 -8.44 -25.01
CA GLU A 246 11.55 -9.24 -25.06
C GLU A 246 11.20 -9.62 -26.50
N ARG A 247 11.24 -8.68 -27.45
CA ARG A 247 11.04 -8.99 -28.87
C ARG A 247 12.02 -10.04 -29.37
N ALA A 248 13.30 -9.90 -29.07
CA ALA A 248 14.34 -10.83 -29.53
C ALA A 248 14.15 -12.23 -28.94
N VAL A 249 13.80 -12.32 -27.66
CA VAL A 249 13.50 -13.58 -26.97
C VAL A 249 12.24 -14.23 -27.54
N LEU A 250 11.14 -13.49 -27.68
CA LEU A 250 9.89 -14.00 -28.26
C LEU A 250 10.06 -14.47 -29.71
N THR A 251 10.95 -13.83 -30.48
CA THR A 251 11.29 -14.28 -31.83
C THR A 251 12.03 -15.63 -31.78
N ALA A 252 12.95 -15.82 -30.84
CA ALA A 252 13.66 -17.09 -30.65
C ALA A 252 12.75 -18.21 -30.11
N LEU A 253 11.70 -17.85 -29.39
CA LEU A 253 10.70 -18.75 -28.84
C LEU A 253 9.50 -18.97 -29.78
N ASP A 254 9.55 -18.50 -31.03
CA ASP A 254 8.44 -18.70 -31.95
C ASP A 254 8.13 -20.21 -32.13
N GLY A 255 6.83 -20.52 -32.16
CA GLY A 255 6.30 -21.88 -32.15
C GLY A 255 6.33 -22.63 -30.81
N VAL A 256 6.87 -22.05 -29.73
CA VAL A 256 6.85 -22.68 -28.40
C VAL A 256 5.45 -22.58 -27.78
N ALA A 257 4.85 -23.73 -27.45
CA ALA A 257 3.55 -23.77 -26.80
C ALA A 257 3.62 -23.14 -25.39
N GLY A 258 2.67 -22.25 -25.08
CA GLY A 258 2.65 -21.52 -23.80
C GLY A 258 3.46 -20.22 -23.78
N VAL A 259 3.96 -19.76 -24.93
CA VAL A 259 4.67 -18.47 -25.07
C VAL A 259 3.94 -17.58 -26.11
N PRO A 260 3.76 -16.27 -25.87
CA PRO A 260 3.21 -15.37 -26.90
C PRO A 260 4.14 -15.23 -28.10
N ARG A 261 3.59 -15.03 -29.29
CA ARG A 261 4.38 -14.66 -30.47
C ARG A 261 4.54 -13.15 -30.55
N ALA A 262 5.72 -12.67 -30.93
CA ALA A 262 5.91 -11.29 -31.39
C ALA A 262 5.29 -11.14 -32.79
N LEU A 263 4.38 -10.18 -32.97
CA LEU A 263 3.62 -9.98 -34.21
C LEU A 263 4.04 -8.74 -34.98
N ASP A 264 4.30 -7.65 -34.27
CA ASP A 264 4.69 -6.37 -34.87
C ASP A 264 5.48 -5.54 -33.85
N TYR A 265 6.28 -4.58 -34.33
CA TYR A 265 7.04 -3.66 -33.50
C TYR A 265 7.26 -2.34 -34.23
N PHE A 266 6.91 -1.24 -33.58
CA PHE A 266 7.01 0.09 -34.17
C PHE A 266 7.34 1.16 -33.11
N ALA A 267 7.88 2.28 -33.57
CA ALA A 267 8.07 3.47 -32.77
C ALA A 267 6.93 4.46 -32.99
N HIS A 268 6.55 5.19 -31.94
CA HIS A 268 5.66 6.35 -32.06
C HIS A 268 6.18 7.46 -31.16
N ARG A 269 6.60 8.57 -31.78
CA ARG A 269 7.43 9.60 -31.13
C ARG A 269 8.71 8.95 -30.58
N SER A 270 9.06 9.20 -29.33
CA SER A 270 10.25 8.58 -28.70
C SER A 270 9.97 7.19 -28.12
N ASP A 271 8.70 6.82 -27.96
CA ASP A 271 8.29 5.56 -27.33
C ASP A 271 8.28 4.40 -28.33
N GLU A 272 8.41 3.18 -27.81
CA GLU A 272 8.39 1.95 -28.60
C GLU A 272 7.24 1.04 -28.18
N TYR A 273 6.76 0.25 -29.13
CA TYR A 273 5.59 -0.60 -28.96
C TYR A 273 5.88 -1.99 -29.53
N LEU A 274 5.56 -3.02 -28.75
CA LEU A 274 5.59 -4.42 -29.16
C LEU A 274 4.17 -4.96 -29.18
N VAL A 275 3.76 -5.49 -30.32
CA VAL A 275 2.48 -6.20 -30.50
C VAL A 275 2.74 -7.69 -30.42
N MET A 276 1.97 -8.39 -29.60
CA MET A 276 2.10 -9.83 -29.37
C MET A 276 0.74 -10.52 -29.39
N SER A 277 0.73 -11.83 -29.62
CA SER A 277 -0.49 -12.63 -29.58
C SER A 277 -1.13 -12.62 -28.18
N ALA A 278 -2.45 -12.55 -28.09
CA ALA A 278 -3.15 -12.72 -26.83
C ALA A 278 -3.11 -14.19 -26.35
N CYS A 279 -2.71 -14.42 -25.10
CA CYS A 279 -2.56 -15.76 -24.51
C CYS A 279 -3.75 -16.22 -23.66
N GLY A 280 -4.48 -15.29 -23.04
CA GLY A 280 -5.58 -15.61 -22.12
C GLY A 280 -6.24 -14.37 -21.53
N ASP A 281 -7.16 -14.61 -20.62
CA ASP A 281 -8.02 -13.59 -20.03
C ASP A 281 -7.51 -13.10 -18.67
N ARG A 282 -6.73 -13.91 -17.95
CA ARG A 282 -6.28 -13.57 -16.59
C ARG A 282 -4.93 -14.17 -16.17
N ASP A 283 -4.18 -13.41 -15.38
CA ASP A 283 -3.00 -13.91 -14.67
C ASP A 283 -3.32 -14.76 -13.42
N LEU A 284 -2.37 -15.60 -13.00
CA LEU A 284 -2.49 -16.50 -11.84
C LEU A 284 -2.73 -15.72 -10.54
N ARG A 285 -2.19 -14.51 -10.40
CA ARG A 285 -2.43 -13.66 -9.22
C ARG A 285 -3.92 -13.37 -9.08
N ARG A 286 -4.52 -12.77 -10.11
CA ARG A 286 -5.96 -12.44 -10.11
C ARG A 286 -6.83 -13.68 -9.98
N GLU A 287 -6.43 -14.80 -10.58
CA GLU A 287 -7.13 -16.08 -10.43
C GLU A 287 -7.18 -16.54 -8.98
N VAL A 288 -6.03 -16.59 -8.30
CA VAL A 288 -5.96 -17.05 -6.89
C VAL A 288 -6.67 -16.10 -5.95
N LEU A 289 -6.59 -14.78 -6.20
CA LEU A 289 -7.28 -13.79 -5.37
C LEU A 289 -8.81 -13.83 -5.54
N ARG A 290 -9.31 -14.23 -6.71
CA ARG A 290 -10.75 -14.35 -6.98
C ARG A 290 -11.31 -15.70 -6.54
N ASP A 291 -10.66 -16.78 -6.95
CA ASP A 291 -11.20 -18.15 -6.83
C ASP A 291 -10.54 -18.94 -5.69
N GLY A 292 -9.65 -18.30 -4.93
CA GLY A 292 -8.90 -18.92 -3.83
C GLY A 292 -7.69 -19.71 -4.32
N PRO A 293 -6.92 -20.32 -3.41
CA PRO A 293 -5.69 -21.04 -3.76
C PRO A 293 -5.92 -22.44 -4.37
N TYR A 294 -4.89 -22.94 -5.03
CA TYR A 294 -4.78 -24.28 -5.59
C TYR A 294 -4.46 -25.31 -4.49
N ARG A 295 -5.04 -26.50 -4.57
CA ARG A 295 -4.87 -27.57 -3.58
C ARG A 295 -4.97 -28.95 -4.22
N ASP A 296 -4.18 -29.88 -3.70
CA ASP A 296 -4.26 -31.31 -4.03
C ASP A 296 -5.13 -32.04 -2.98
N ASP A 297 -6.38 -31.59 -2.78
CA ASP A 297 -7.33 -32.17 -1.80
C ASP A 297 -8.57 -32.81 -2.44
N GLY A 298 -8.64 -32.82 -3.78
CA GLY A 298 -9.75 -33.41 -4.53
C GLY A 298 -11.05 -32.60 -4.52
N THR A 299 -11.13 -31.50 -3.75
CA THR A 299 -12.34 -30.66 -3.70
C THR A 299 -12.61 -29.94 -5.02
N ARG A 300 -11.52 -29.53 -5.70
CA ARG A 300 -11.51 -28.85 -6.99
C ARG A 300 -10.39 -29.41 -7.86
N PRO A 301 -10.57 -30.58 -8.49
CA PRO A 301 -9.51 -31.27 -9.25
C PRO A 301 -8.90 -30.43 -10.37
N GLU A 302 -9.69 -29.55 -10.99
CA GLU A 302 -9.25 -28.59 -12.01
C GLU A 302 -8.29 -27.52 -11.46
N ARG A 303 -8.21 -27.38 -10.13
CA ARG A 303 -7.30 -26.49 -9.39
C ARG A 303 -6.29 -27.28 -8.54
N ALA A 304 -5.91 -28.46 -9.01
CA ALA A 304 -4.79 -29.22 -8.46
C ALA A 304 -3.48 -28.44 -8.62
N LEU A 305 -2.75 -28.29 -7.51
CA LEU A 305 -1.49 -27.55 -7.48
C LEU A 305 -0.38 -28.32 -8.22
N SER A 306 -0.37 -29.64 -8.06
CA SER A 306 0.47 -30.56 -8.82
C SER A 306 0.30 -30.43 -10.33
N ALA A 307 -0.95 -30.33 -10.82
CA ALA A 307 -1.24 -30.16 -12.24
C ALA A 307 -0.74 -28.80 -12.77
N LEU A 308 -0.89 -27.72 -12.00
CA LEU A 308 -0.33 -26.41 -12.34
C LEU A 308 1.21 -26.47 -12.43
N ALA A 309 1.87 -27.11 -11.47
CA ALA A 309 3.32 -27.30 -11.47
C ALA A 309 3.81 -28.04 -12.73
N SER A 310 3.19 -29.17 -13.07
CA SER A 310 3.55 -29.94 -14.26
C SER A 310 3.31 -29.18 -15.57
N ARG A 311 2.27 -28.35 -15.64
CA ARG A 311 2.01 -27.49 -16.81
C ARG A 311 3.09 -26.41 -16.98
N LEU A 312 3.45 -25.72 -15.89
CA LEU A 312 4.48 -24.69 -15.90
C LEU A 312 5.85 -25.28 -16.26
N LEU A 313 6.20 -26.44 -15.70
CA LEU A 313 7.45 -27.14 -16.05
C LEU A 313 7.52 -27.47 -17.55
N ARG A 314 6.44 -27.94 -18.18
CA ARG A 314 6.45 -28.19 -19.63
C ARG A 314 6.72 -26.93 -20.45
N VAL A 315 6.22 -25.78 -20.02
CA VAL A 315 6.50 -24.50 -20.69
C VAL A 315 7.96 -24.10 -20.47
N LEU A 316 8.46 -24.19 -19.24
CA LEU A 316 9.86 -23.91 -18.91
C LEU A 316 10.82 -24.81 -19.68
N ASP A 317 10.56 -26.12 -19.77
CA ASP A 317 11.39 -27.08 -20.51
C ASP A 317 11.49 -26.70 -21.99
N ALA A 318 10.40 -26.26 -22.60
CA ALA A 318 10.38 -25.82 -23.99
C ALA A 318 11.13 -24.49 -24.20
N ILE A 319 11.08 -23.58 -23.22
CA ILE A 319 11.85 -22.31 -23.23
C ILE A 319 13.35 -22.59 -23.05
N HIS A 320 13.71 -23.42 -22.07
CA HIS A 320 15.09 -23.80 -21.77
C HIS A 320 15.72 -24.56 -22.94
N GLY A 321 14.94 -25.39 -23.66
CA GLY A 321 15.37 -26.05 -24.89
C GLY A 321 15.73 -25.11 -26.05
N ARG A 322 15.44 -23.81 -25.93
CA ARG A 322 15.84 -22.74 -26.87
C ARG A 322 16.95 -21.84 -26.28
N ASN A 323 17.67 -22.30 -25.24
CA ASN A 323 18.71 -21.55 -24.52
C ASN A 323 18.23 -20.21 -23.93
N VAL A 324 16.96 -20.15 -23.52
CA VAL A 324 16.39 -18.98 -22.83
C VAL A 324 16.16 -19.32 -21.37
N VAL A 325 16.49 -18.41 -20.45
CA VAL A 325 16.11 -18.45 -19.03
C VAL A 325 15.18 -17.28 -18.75
N VAL A 326 14.02 -17.55 -18.13
CA VAL A 326 12.93 -16.57 -17.96
C VAL A 326 13.33 -15.44 -17.01
N ARG A 327 13.93 -15.77 -15.86
CA ARG A 327 14.39 -14.88 -14.77
C ARG A 327 13.33 -14.06 -14.03
N ASP A 328 12.10 -13.93 -14.56
CA ASP A 328 11.00 -13.22 -13.90
C ASP A 328 9.71 -14.03 -13.80
N LEU A 329 9.81 -15.35 -13.54
CA LEU A 329 8.61 -16.17 -13.32
C LEU A 329 7.94 -15.81 -11.98
N LYS A 330 6.73 -15.26 -12.07
CA LYS A 330 5.88 -14.88 -10.93
C LYS A 330 4.40 -14.99 -11.31
N PRO A 331 3.46 -14.99 -10.36
CA PRO A 331 2.03 -15.12 -10.62
C PRO A 331 1.48 -14.14 -11.67
N ASP A 332 1.98 -12.91 -11.70
CA ASP A 332 1.58 -11.87 -12.66
C ASP A 332 2.00 -12.19 -14.11
N ASN A 333 3.04 -13.02 -14.27
CA ASN A 333 3.60 -13.43 -15.57
C ASN A 333 3.12 -14.83 -16.01
N VAL A 334 2.20 -15.44 -15.26
CA VAL A 334 1.54 -16.70 -15.63
C VAL A 334 0.11 -16.41 -16.03
N VAL A 335 -0.19 -16.45 -17.33
CA VAL A 335 -1.54 -16.22 -17.87
C VAL A 335 -2.27 -17.54 -18.06
N LEU A 336 -3.50 -17.60 -17.58
CA LEU A 336 -4.43 -18.71 -17.72
C LEU A 336 -5.46 -18.36 -18.80
N ASP A 337 -5.90 -19.38 -19.52
CA ASP A 337 -6.97 -19.26 -20.53
C ASP A 337 -8.20 -20.01 -20.03
N SER A 338 -9.21 -19.27 -19.55
CA SER A 338 -10.45 -19.87 -19.04
C SER A 338 -11.24 -20.63 -20.12
N SER A 339 -11.07 -20.28 -21.40
CA SER A 339 -11.72 -20.98 -22.52
C SER A 339 -11.06 -22.32 -22.85
N ARG A 340 -9.82 -22.53 -22.41
CA ARG A 340 -9.05 -23.76 -22.59
C ARG A 340 -8.49 -24.23 -21.24
N PRO A 341 -9.34 -24.82 -20.38
CA PRO A 341 -8.92 -25.35 -19.09
C PRO A 341 -7.70 -26.26 -19.26
N GLY A 342 -6.65 -26.04 -18.45
CA GLY A 342 -5.40 -26.80 -18.59
C GLY A 342 -4.29 -26.10 -19.37
N HIS A 343 -4.55 -24.95 -20.01
CA HIS A 343 -3.52 -24.15 -20.71
C HIS A 343 -3.02 -22.98 -19.85
N CYS A 344 -1.71 -22.87 -19.68
CA CYS A 344 -1.04 -21.71 -19.08
C CYS A 344 0.05 -21.20 -20.01
N HIS A 345 0.29 -19.90 -19.93
CA HIS A 345 1.28 -19.21 -20.71
C HIS A 345 2.23 -18.45 -19.79
N VAL A 346 3.51 -18.48 -20.11
CA VAL A 346 4.52 -17.59 -19.51
C VAL A 346 4.65 -16.38 -20.41
N ILE A 347 4.53 -15.19 -19.81
CA ILE A 347 4.62 -13.89 -20.49
C ILE A 347 5.70 -13.03 -19.84
N ASP A 348 5.98 -11.88 -20.46
CA ASP A 348 6.97 -10.89 -20.03
C ASP A 348 8.40 -11.41 -19.97
N PHE A 349 9.08 -11.34 -21.12
CA PHE A 349 10.48 -11.75 -21.27
C PHE A 349 11.44 -10.55 -21.25
N GLY A 350 11.00 -9.40 -20.69
CA GLY A 350 11.76 -8.15 -20.73
C GLY A 350 13.13 -8.22 -20.08
N ILE A 351 13.29 -9.09 -19.07
CA ILE A 351 14.55 -9.37 -18.41
C ILE A 351 15.01 -10.81 -18.61
N SER A 352 14.46 -11.56 -19.57
CA SER A 352 14.95 -12.92 -19.82
C SER A 352 16.35 -12.90 -20.41
N GLU A 353 17.09 -13.96 -20.15
CA GLU A 353 18.42 -14.18 -20.69
C GLU A 353 18.33 -15.15 -21.86
N ARG A 354 19.00 -14.86 -22.96
CA ARG A 354 19.14 -15.75 -24.11
C ARG A 354 20.61 -15.92 -24.43
N ASP A 355 21.03 -17.18 -24.61
CA ASP A 355 22.40 -17.53 -24.97
C ASP A 355 23.46 -16.86 -24.03
N GLY A 356 23.11 -16.73 -22.74
CA GLY A 356 23.97 -16.09 -21.73
C GLY A 356 23.89 -14.56 -21.65
N THR A 357 22.99 -13.93 -22.41
CA THR A 357 22.90 -12.46 -22.53
C THR A 357 21.49 -11.93 -22.27
N GLY A 358 21.36 -10.87 -21.48
CA GLY A 358 20.08 -10.21 -21.24
C GLY A 358 20.14 -9.13 -20.15
N PRO A 359 19.14 -8.24 -20.05
CA PRO A 359 19.12 -7.14 -19.08
C PRO A 359 19.08 -7.63 -17.62
N GLY A 360 19.82 -7.02 -16.70
CA GLY A 360 19.79 -7.42 -15.29
C GLY A 360 18.43 -7.21 -14.62
N GLY A 361 18.16 -7.98 -13.56
CA GLY A 361 17.00 -7.81 -12.66
C GLY A 361 16.34 -9.11 -12.24
N ALA A 362 15.53 -9.03 -11.18
CA ALA A 362 14.61 -10.08 -10.74
C ALA A 362 13.53 -9.46 -9.84
N THR A 363 12.38 -10.12 -9.70
CA THR A 363 11.38 -9.72 -8.70
C THR A 363 11.81 -10.22 -7.30
N PRO A 364 11.82 -9.36 -6.26
CA PRO A 364 12.08 -9.77 -4.87
C PRO A 364 11.22 -10.96 -4.43
N GLY A 365 11.82 -11.90 -3.71
CA GLY A 365 11.15 -13.13 -3.24
C GLY A 365 10.93 -14.21 -4.30
N TYR A 366 10.97 -13.87 -5.60
CA TYR A 366 10.79 -14.82 -6.71
C TYR A 366 12.08 -15.23 -7.37
N GLY A 367 12.95 -14.28 -7.73
CA GLY A 367 14.23 -14.57 -8.39
C GLY A 367 15.45 -14.00 -7.65
N ALA A 368 15.27 -12.87 -6.94
CA ALA A 368 16.35 -12.19 -6.24
C ALA A 368 17.18 -13.08 -5.28
N PRO A 369 16.57 -13.99 -4.48
CA PRO A 369 17.33 -14.80 -3.52
C PRO A 369 18.40 -15.73 -4.13
N VAL A 370 18.27 -16.06 -5.42
CA VAL A 370 19.21 -16.91 -6.15
C VAL A 370 19.84 -16.17 -7.34
N LEU A 371 19.62 -14.85 -7.44
CA LEU A 371 20.14 -14.05 -8.52
C LEU A 371 21.67 -14.04 -8.45
N ARG A 372 22.31 -14.48 -9.53
CA ARG A 372 23.75 -14.57 -9.62
C ARG A 372 24.35 -13.18 -9.82
N THR A 373 25.37 -12.85 -9.03
CA THR A 373 26.19 -11.65 -9.24
C THR A 373 27.16 -11.81 -10.41
N THR A 374 27.56 -13.06 -10.74
CA THR A 374 28.48 -13.35 -11.84
C THR A 374 28.08 -14.62 -12.62
N GLY A 375 28.38 -14.60 -13.93
CA GLY A 375 28.09 -15.68 -14.87
C GLY A 375 26.64 -15.67 -15.39
N PRO A 376 26.34 -16.48 -16.42
CA PRO A 376 25.01 -16.55 -17.02
C PRO A 376 24.00 -17.17 -16.04
N ALA A 377 22.73 -16.84 -16.21
CA ALA A 377 21.64 -17.48 -15.51
C ALA A 377 21.51 -18.95 -15.93
N ALA A 378 20.99 -19.78 -15.04
CA ALA A 378 20.79 -21.20 -15.29
C ALA A 378 19.30 -21.57 -15.22
N PRO A 379 18.86 -22.65 -15.90
CA PRO A 379 17.53 -23.23 -15.74
C PRO A 379 17.07 -23.40 -14.28
N ALA A 380 18.02 -23.71 -13.37
CA ALA A 380 17.75 -23.87 -11.94
C ALA A 380 17.20 -22.60 -11.27
N ASP A 381 17.50 -21.41 -11.81
CA ASP A 381 17.01 -20.13 -11.29
C ASP A 381 15.50 -19.97 -11.54
N ASP A 382 15.02 -20.42 -12.70
CA ASP A 382 13.58 -20.48 -12.99
C ASP A 382 12.85 -21.52 -12.13
N TYR A 383 13.53 -22.58 -11.68
CA TYR A 383 12.93 -23.55 -10.74
C TYR A 383 12.72 -22.96 -9.35
N TYR A 384 13.59 -22.05 -8.90
CA TYR A 384 13.35 -21.30 -7.66
C TYR A 384 12.12 -20.40 -7.82
N ALA A 385 12.05 -19.66 -8.92
CA ALA A 385 10.91 -18.79 -9.24
C ALA A 385 9.59 -19.59 -9.40
N LEU A 386 9.66 -20.82 -9.91
CA LEU A 386 8.55 -21.77 -9.93
C LEU A 386 8.12 -22.15 -8.50
N GLY A 387 9.06 -22.46 -7.60
CA GLY A 387 8.78 -22.74 -6.19
C GLY A 387 8.03 -21.59 -5.51
N ALA A 388 8.50 -20.35 -5.71
CA ALA A 388 7.87 -19.15 -5.19
C ALA A 388 6.47 -18.90 -5.81
N THR A 389 6.32 -19.17 -7.10
CA THR A 389 5.02 -19.07 -7.80
C THR A 389 4.02 -20.11 -7.29
N LEU A 390 4.47 -21.35 -7.05
CA LEU A 390 3.63 -22.41 -6.47
C LEU A 390 3.30 -22.16 -5.00
N PHE A 391 4.21 -21.56 -4.24
CA PHE A 391 3.92 -21.06 -2.90
C PHE A 391 2.76 -20.05 -2.94
N PHE A 392 2.81 -19.06 -3.84
CA PHE A 392 1.70 -18.12 -4.01
C PHE A 392 0.41 -18.85 -4.44
N ALA A 393 0.49 -19.78 -5.39
CA ALA A 393 -0.69 -20.53 -5.83
C ALA A 393 -1.35 -21.33 -4.69
N ALA A 394 -0.56 -21.89 -3.77
CA ALA A 394 -1.01 -22.66 -2.61
C ALA A 394 -1.63 -21.81 -1.49
N THR A 395 -1.16 -20.57 -1.32
CA THR A 395 -1.42 -19.77 -0.12
C THR A 395 -2.17 -18.47 -0.40
N GLY A 396 -2.06 -17.96 -1.63
CA GLY A 396 -2.41 -16.60 -2.04
C GLY A 396 -1.45 -15.52 -1.53
N MET A 397 -0.36 -15.88 -0.84
CA MET A 397 0.59 -14.95 -0.24
C MET A 397 1.86 -14.87 -1.07
N ASP A 398 2.45 -13.68 -1.18
CA ASP A 398 3.78 -13.52 -1.74
C ASP A 398 4.84 -14.07 -0.76
N PRO A 399 6.01 -14.55 -1.24
CA PRO A 399 7.11 -14.94 -0.37
C PRO A 399 7.50 -13.82 0.61
N VAL A 400 7.92 -14.19 1.81
CA VAL A 400 8.39 -13.23 2.82
C VAL A 400 9.71 -12.63 2.36
N ILE A 401 9.85 -11.30 2.43
CA ILE A 401 11.04 -10.55 1.94
C ILE A 401 11.49 -9.44 2.91
N VAL A 402 11.19 -9.60 4.19
CA VAL A 402 11.35 -8.54 5.20
C VAL A 402 12.78 -8.48 5.74
N ASP A 403 13.46 -9.62 5.78
CA ASP A 403 14.84 -9.72 6.29
C ASP A 403 15.86 -9.45 5.18
N GLU A 404 17.04 -8.95 5.55
CA GLU A 404 18.16 -8.85 4.62
C GLU A 404 18.73 -10.26 4.30
N ASP A 405 18.65 -11.19 5.25
CA ASP A 405 19.02 -12.59 5.05
C ASP A 405 17.89 -13.36 4.34
N HIS A 406 18.15 -13.74 3.09
CA HIS A 406 17.24 -14.56 2.31
C HIS A 406 16.93 -15.92 2.94
N THR A 407 17.80 -16.47 3.80
CA THR A 407 17.57 -17.72 4.52
C THR A 407 16.43 -17.59 5.51
N VAL A 408 16.41 -16.50 6.30
CA VAL A 408 15.30 -16.19 7.21
C VAL A 408 14.00 -16.09 6.43
N ASN A 409 14.00 -15.28 5.37
CA ASN A 409 12.86 -15.09 4.48
C ASN A 409 12.31 -16.41 3.89
N ARG A 410 13.20 -17.30 3.44
CA ARG A 410 12.83 -18.63 2.93
C ARG A 410 12.17 -19.46 4.04
N ASP A 411 12.75 -19.50 5.23
CA ASP A 411 12.22 -20.31 6.33
C ASP A 411 10.85 -19.79 6.81
N ARG A 412 10.66 -18.46 6.86
CA ARG A 412 9.36 -17.82 7.11
C ARG A 412 8.33 -18.19 6.04
N THR A 413 8.74 -18.18 4.77
CA THR A 413 7.89 -18.60 3.63
C THR A 413 7.46 -20.06 3.76
N LEU A 414 8.38 -20.97 4.11
CA LEU A 414 8.06 -22.38 4.32
C LEU A 414 7.18 -22.62 5.55
N ALA A 415 7.36 -21.85 6.63
CA ALA A 415 6.49 -21.88 7.79
C ALA A 415 5.06 -21.46 7.41
N CYS A 416 4.90 -20.39 6.62
CA CYS A 416 3.60 -19.96 6.10
C CYS A 416 2.94 -21.05 5.24
N LEU A 417 3.72 -21.74 4.39
CA LEU A 417 3.23 -22.85 3.57
C LEU A 417 2.71 -24.00 4.45
N ALA A 418 3.43 -24.32 5.53
CA ALA A 418 3.05 -25.38 6.46
C ALA A 418 1.73 -25.08 7.18
N TRP A 419 1.47 -23.82 7.51
CA TRP A 419 0.20 -23.36 8.09
C TRP A 419 -0.95 -23.38 7.08
N ALA A 420 -0.71 -22.96 5.84
CA ALA A 420 -1.74 -22.91 4.80
C ALA A 420 -2.16 -24.29 4.28
N LEU A 421 -1.24 -25.27 4.35
CA LEU A 421 -1.42 -26.66 3.94
C LEU A 421 -1.12 -27.61 5.12
N PRO A 422 -2.02 -27.68 6.13
CA PRO A 422 -1.80 -28.48 7.33
C PRO A 422 -1.97 -29.99 7.08
N GLY A 423 -1.40 -30.81 7.96
CA GLY A 423 -1.62 -32.26 7.94
C GLY A 423 -0.74 -33.05 6.96
N PRO A 424 -0.89 -34.40 6.94
CA PRO A 424 -0.02 -35.30 6.19
C PRO A 424 -0.33 -35.36 4.69
N THR A 425 -1.58 -35.11 4.28
CA THR A 425 -2.03 -35.13 2.88
C THR A 425 -1.26 -34.15 2.00
N HIS A 426 -0.84 -33.01 2.57
CA HIS A 426 -0.04 -32.00 1.86
C HIS A 426 1.48 -32.16 2.04
N ARG A 427 1.97 -33.25 2.65
CA ARG A 427 3.42 -33.43 2.90
C ARG A 427 4.22 -33.42 1.59
N GLU A 428 3.75 -34.13 0.58
CA GLU A 428 4.47 -34.29 -0.68
C GLU A 428 4.61 -32.96 -1.43
N ILE A 429 3.52 -32.22 -1.60
CA ILE A 429 3.55 -30.94 -2.31
C ILE A 429 4.36 -29.88 -1.55
N ARG A 430 4.33 -29.88 -0.21
CA ARG A 430 5.20 -29.02 0.62
C ARG A 430 6.67 -29.35 0.43
N SER A 431 7.02 -30.65 0.39
CA SER A 431 8.38 -31.11 0.13
C SER A 431 8.88 -30.63 -1.23
N ARG A 432 8.04 -30.75 -2.27
CA ARG A 432 8.35 -30.27 -3.63
C ARG A 432 8.57 -28.76 -3.69
N ILE A 433 7.70 -27.96 -3.07
CA ILE A 433 7.89 -26.51 -3.01
C ILE A 433 9.15 -26.15 -2.21
N SER A 434 9.42 -26.83 -1.11
CA SER A 434 10.64 -26.63 -0.31
C SER A 434 11.92 -26.91 -1.08
N GLY A 435 11.96 -28.00 -1.85
CA GLY A 435 13.11 -28.36 -2.68
C GLY A 435 13.32 -27.39 -3.85
N LEU A 436 12.24 -26.89 -4.47
CA LEU A 436 12.32 -25.81 -5.47
C LEU A 436 12.83 -24.50 -4.87
N LEU A 437 12.46 -24.18 -3.64
CA LEU A 437 12.95 -22.99 -2.94
C LEU A 437 14.35 -23.18 -2.33
N SER A 438 15.05 -24.29 -2.56
CA SER A 438 16.42 -24.49 -2.06
C SER A 438 17.40 -23.51 -2.70
N PHE A 439 18.38 -23.04 -1.93
CA PHE A 439 19.48 -22.28 -2.51
C PHE A 439 20.45 -23.15 -3.31
N ASP A 440 20.48 -24.46 -3.07
CA ASP A 440 21.25 -25.42 -3.86
C ASP A 440 20.60 -25.65 -5.25
N PRO A 441 21.27 -25.27 -6.36
CA PRO A 441 20.76 -25.52 -7.71
C PRO A 441 20.55 -27.00 -8.05
N ALA A 442 21.34 -27.90 -7.46
CA ALA A 442 21.22 -29.34 -7.72
C ALA A 442 19.94 -29.91 -7.09
N GLU A 443 19.63 -29.50 -5.85
CA GLU A 443 18.38 -29.86 -5.19
C GLU A 443 17.15 -29.35 -5.95
N ARG A 444 17.21 -28.11 -6.46
CA ARG A 444 16.15 -27.53 -7.30
C ARG A 444 15.92 -28.35 -8.56
N THR A 445 16.99 -28.70 -9.27
CA THR A 445 16.94 -29.48 -10.51
C THR A 445 16.36 -30.87 -10.25
N ALA A 446 16.87 -31.59 -9.25
CA ALA A 446 16.35 -32.90 -8.87
C ALA A 446 14.87 -32.85 -8.45
N THR A 447 14.43 -31.76 -7.81
CA THR A 447 13.03 -31.57 -7.44
C THR A 447 12.15 -31.31 -8.66
N ALA A 448 12.61 -30.51 -9.62
CA ALA A 448 11.93 -30.32 -10.90
C ALA A 448 11.79 -31.65 -11.66
N ASP A 449 12.83 -32.49 -11.68
CA ASP A 449 12.77 -33.83 -12.31
C ASP A 449 11.75 -34.77 -11.66
N ARG A 450 11.64 -34.74 -10.33
CA ARG A 450 10.59 -35.49 -9.60
C ARG A 450 9.19 -34.99 -9.94
N LEU A 451 9.00 -33.67 -10.07
CA LEU A 451 7.74 -33.08 -10.51
C LEU A 451 7.37 -33.48 -11.94
N ARG A 452 8.35 -33.58 -12.86
CA ARG A 452 8.16 -34.02 -14.25
C ARG A 452 7.72 -35.47 -14.33
N THR A 453 8.43 -36.34 -13.64
CA THR A 453 8.22 -37.80 -13.71
C THR A 453 7.07 -38.28 -12.84
N GLY A 454 6.53 -37.42 -11.97
CA GLY A 454 5.54 -37.80 -10.97
C GLY A 454 6.09 -38.75 -9.91
N THR A 455 7.41 -39.00 -9.89
CA THR A 455 8.02 -39.92 -8.93
C THR A 455 7.87 -39.41 -7.51
N VAL A 456 7.36 -40.28 -6.65
CA VAL A 456 7.40 -40.04 -5.20
C VAL A 456 8.82 -40.37 -4.78
N GLY A 457 9.56 -39.39 -4.29
CA GLY A 457 10.87 -39.66 -3.74
C GLY A 457 10.73 -40.60 -2.55
N THR A 458 11.49 -41.69 -2.53
CA THR A 458 11.91 -42.24 -1.25
C THR A 458 12.70 -41.11 -0.61
N ALA A 459 12.17 -40.54 0.49
CA ALA A 459 12.94 -39.58 1.26
C ALA A 459 14.24 -40.28 1.60
N GLY A 460 15.33 -39.90 0.92
CA GLY A 460 16.67 -40.22 1.38
C GLY A 460 16.71 -39.83 2.84
N THR A 461 17.30 -40.68 3.66
CA THR A 461 17.58 -40.42 5.07
C THR A 461 18.51 -39.21 5.17
N ALA A 462 18.00 -38.02 4.86
CA ALA A 462 18.54 -36.77 5.33
C ALA A 462 18.51 -36.90 6.84
N GLY A 463 19.71 -36.94 7.44
CA GLY A 463 19.92 -37.21 8.84
C GLY A 463 18.91 -36.46 9.68
N THR A 464 18.50 -37.05 10.80
CA THR A 464 17.56 -36.52 11.79
C THR A 464 17.79 -35.04 12.07
N ALA A 465 17.29 -34.17 11.19
CA ALA A 465 17.27 -32.75 11.37
C ALA A 465 16.26 -32.60 12.50
N ARG A 466 16.78 -32.31 13.69
CA ARG A 466 16.02 -32.11 14.91
C ARG A 466 14.80 -31.30 14.50
N ARG A 467 13.61 -31.90 14.56
CA ARG A 467 12.34 -31.19 14.34
C ARG A 467 12.50 -29.87 15.09
N PRO A 468 12.49 -28.70 14.43
CA PRO A 468 12.59 -27.45 15.16
C PRO A 468 11.51 -27.52 16.23
N ALA A 469 11.90 -27.32 17.49
CA ALA A 469 10.94 -27.27 18.57
C ALA A 469 9.84 -26.30 18.12
N ARG A 470 8.58 -26.73 18.16
CA ARG A 470 7.48 -25.83 17.83
C ARG A 470 7.65 -24.61 18.71
N LEU A 471 7.87 -23.45 18.11
CA LEU A 471 7.93 -22.20 18.84
C LEU A 471 6.67 -22.13 19.69
N ARG A 472 6.87 -22.03 21.01
CA ARG A 472 5.81 -21.75 21.96
C ARG A 472 5.96 -20.28 22.32
N ILE A 473 4.82 -19.60 22.41
CA ILE A 473 4.78 -18.26 22.94
C ILE A 473 4.62 -18.41 24.44
N ASP A 474 5.64 -18.03 25.18
CA ASP A 474 5.59 -17.89 26.63
C ASP A 474 5.67 -16.41 27.01
N ASP A 475 5.44 -16.14 28.29
CA ASP A 475 5.43 -14.79 28.85
C ASP A 475 6.77 -14.07 28.64
N ASP A 476 7.89 -14.78 28.75
CA ASP A 476 9.23 -14.23 28.56
C ASP A 476 9.43 -13.75 27.12
N LEU A 477 9.08 -14.59 26.13
CA LEU A 477 9.16 -14.21 24.72
C LEU A 477 8.24 -13.04 24.39
N LEU A 478 7.02 -13.01 24.95
CA LEU A 478 6.10 -11.90 24.79
C LEU A 478 6.69 -10.60 25.34
N ASP A 479 7.28 -10.64 26.54
CA ASP A 479 7.91 -9.49 27.16
C ASP A 479 9.11 -8.97 26.34
N GLU A 480 9.93 -9.86 25.78
CA GLU A 480 11.03 -9.51 24.86
C GLU A 480 10.52 -8.85 23.57
N ILE A 481 9.48 -9.41 22.93
CA ILE A 481 8.85 -8.85 21.73
C ILE A 481 8.28 -7.46 22.00
N ILE A 482 7.56 -7.31 23.11
CA ILE A 482 6.95 -6.03 23.51
C ILE A 482 8.04 -4.99 23.77
N GLU A 483 9.12 -5.35 24.47
CA GLU A 483 10.26 -4.45 24.72
C GLU A 483 10.91 -3.99 23.41
N HIS A 484 11.24 -4.94 22.52
CA HIS A 484 11.85 -4.64 21.24
C HIS A 484 10.98 -3.74 20.37
N THR A 485 9.70 -4.09 20.24
CA THR A 485 8.76 -3.36 19.38
C THR A 485 8.45 -1.98 19.95
N THR A 486 8.39 -1.83 21.27
CA THR A 486 8.26 -0.52 21.92
C THR A 486 9.46 0.37 21.59
N ALA A 487 10.69 -0.17 21.66
CA ALA A 487 11.90 0.57 21.34
C ALA A 487 11.92 1.03 19.87
N PHE A 488 11.47 0.18 18.94
CA PHE A 488 11.29 0.57 17.52
C PHE A 488 10.27 1.72 17.37
N CYS A 489 9.08 1.58 17.95
CA CYS A 489 8.03 2.60 17.92
C CYS A 489 8.49 3.93 18.55
N ALA A 490 9.24 3.90 19.64
CA ALA A 490 9.82 5.10 20.26
C ALA A 490 10.92 5.74 19.40
N GLY A 491 11.72 4.92 18.70
CA GLY A 491 12.69 5.40 17.71
C GLY A 491 12.03 6.15 16.56
N GLU A 492 10.95 5.58 16.01
CA GLU A 492 10.19 6.21 14.92
C GLU A 492 9.44 7.47 15.40
N ALA A 493 8.88 7.47 16.61
CA ALA A 493 8.32 8.69 17.20
C ALA A 493 9.37 9.79 17.37
N SER A 494 10.60 9.43 17.76
CA SER A 494 11.72 10.37 17.88
C SER A 494 12.18 10.88 16.50
N ALA A 495 12.08 10.03 15.47
CA ALA A 495 12.38 10.40 14.09
C ALA A 495 11.37 11.39 13.49
N ILE A 496 10.09 11.27 13.85
CA ILE A 496 9.03 12.19 13.38
C ILE A 496 9.28 13.61 13.87
N VAL A 497 9.75 13.76 15.12
CA VAL A 497 10.01 15.07 15.73
C VAL A 497 11.35 15.69 15.34
N ASP A 498 12.25 14.92 14.70
CA ASP A 498 13.55 15.37 14.25
C ASP A 498 13.40 16.27 12.99
N PRO A 499 13.72 17.58 13.09
CA PRO A 499 13.59 18.50 11.96
C PRO A 499 14.45 18.12 10.75
N GLU A 500 15.64 17.57 10.98
CA GLU A 500 16.54 17.15 9.89
C GLU A 500 15.99 15.92 9.19
N ARG A 501 15.36 14.99 9.92
CA ARG A 501 14.75 13.78 9.33
C ARG A 501 13.41 14.08 8.66
N ALA A 502 12.61 14.97 9.22
CA ALA A 502 11.39 15.47 8.59
C ALA A 502 11.69 16.17 7.24
N ALA A 503 12.77 16.95 7.18
CA ALA A 503 13.25 17.55 5.93
C ALA A 503 13.72 16.51 4.91
N ARG A 504 14.37 15.42 5.36
CA ARG A 504 14.89 14.32 4.51
C ARG A 504 13.80 13.51 3.81
N LEU A 505 12.68 13.22 4.48
CA LEU A 505 11.66 12.30 3.95
C LEU A 505 10.80 12.93 2.85
N ASN A 506 10.73 14.27 2.76
CA ASN A 506 9.99 15.04 1.73
C ASN A 506 8.52 14.59 1.50
N VAL A 507 7.98 13.84 2.44
CA VAL A 507 6.58 13.41 2.55
C VAL A 507 6.14 13.87 3.93
N PRO A 508 5.15 14.75 4.03
CA PRO A 508 4.70 15.21 5.33
C PRO A 508 4.09 14.06 6.13
N THR A 509 4.50 13.90 7.39
CA THR A 509 4.02 12.84 8.28
C THR A 509 2.55 13.06 8.64
N SER A 510 1.71 12.04 8.40
CA SER A 510 0.31 12.03 8.85
C SER A 510 0.23 12.20 10.36
N ILE A 511 -0.78 12.92 10.86
CA ILE A 511 -0.93 13.16 12.31
C ILE A 511 -2.13 12.45 12.93
N ASP A 512 -3.00 11.84 12.11
CA ASP A 512 -4.18 11.11 12.55
C ASP A 512 -3.86 9.82 13.33
N VAL A 513 -4.91 9.18 13.84
CA VAL A 513 -4.79 7.94 14.62
C VAL A 513 -4.54 6.72 13.72
N TYR A 514 -5.03 6.73 12.49
CA TYR A 514 -4.98 5.58 11.60
C TYR A 514 -3.57 5.31 11.07
N GLY A 515 -2.99 6.30 10.38
CA GLY A 515 -1.68 6.23 9.72
C GLY A 515 -0.65 7.20 10.27
N GLY A 516 -0.97 7.93 11.33
CA GLY A 516 -0.17 9.07 11.78
C GLY A 516 0.41 8.98 13.20
N SER A 517 1.02 10.09 13.61
CA SER A 517 1.70 10.24 14.91
C SER A 517 0.77 9.98 16.10
N SER A 518 -0.52 10.31 16.01
CA SER A 518 -1.45 10.14 17.13
C SER A 518 -1.71 8.67 17.45
N GLY A 519 -1.77 7.80 16.45
CA GLY A 519 -1.97 6.36 16.67
C GLY A 519 -0.76 5.71 17.34
N LEU A 520 0.43 6.05 16.85
CA LEU A 520 1.70 5.67 17.46
C LEU A 520 1.80 6.18 18.91
N GLY A 521 1.50 7.45 19.11
CA GLY A 521 1.52 8.09 20.41
C GLY A 521 0.55 7.45 21.41
N LEU A 522 -0.68 7.16 20.98
CA LEU A 522 -1.69 6.48 21.81
C LEU A 522 -1.22 5.12 22.30
N GLU A 523 -0.56 4.32 21.46
CA GLU A 523 0.00 3.04 21.91
C GLU A 523 1.16 3.26 22.89
N LEU A 524 2.10 4.17 22.59
CA LEU A 524 3.25 4.43 23.46
C LEU A 524 2.87 4.95 24.86
N LEU A 525 1.68 5.54 25.04
CA LEU A 525 1.17 5.93 26.36
C LEU A 525 0.95 4.72 27.30
N HIS A 526 0.80 3.50 26.78
CA HIS A 526 0.76 2.28 27.60
C HIS A 526 2.15 1.84 28.09
N HIS A 527 3.22 2.43 27.57
CA HIS A 527 4.60 2.02 27.77
C HIS A 527 5.45 3.08 28.50
N LEU A 528 4.83 4.06 29.16
CA LEU A 528 5.51 5.18 29.83
C LEU A 528 6.49 4.79 30.96
N HIS A 529 6.39 3.57 31.48
CA HIS A 529 7.31 3.03 32.47
C HIS A 529 8.66 2.62 31.87
N ARG A 530 8.77 2.52 30.55
CA ARG A 530 10.01 2.15 29.85
C ARG A 530 10.91 3.36 29.63
N PRO A 531 12.24 3.18 29.63
CA PRO A 531 13.19 4.27 29.44
C PRO A 531 12.92 5.08 28.16
N ARG A 532 13.05 6.42 28.24
CA ARG A 532 12.91 7.38 27.13
C ARG A 532 11.53 7.49 26.49
N VAL A 533 10.61 6.53 26.68
CA VAL A 533 9.26 6.57 26.08
C VAL A 533 8.48 7.82 26.51
N ARG A 534 8.50 8.15 27.81
CA ARG A 534 7.81 9.34 28.33
C ARG A 534 8.27 10.65 27.69
N SER A 535 9.58 10.85 27.57
CA SER A 535 10.15 12.05 26.93
C SER A 535 9.83 12.09 25.43
N THR A 536 9.91 10.95 24.74
CA THR A 536 9.58 10.83 23.33
C THR A 536 8.11 11.15 23.05
N VAL A 537 7.18 10.57 23.81
CA VAL A 537 5.73 10.84 23.66
C VAL A 537 5.41 12.30 23.95
N THR A 538 6.07 12.90 24.94
CA THR A 538 5.92 14.33 25.24
C THR A 538 6.36 15.20 24.06
N ALA A 539 7.50 14.90 23.44
CA ALA A 539 7.97 15.61 22.25
C ALA A 539 7.03 15.39 21.06
N LEU A 540 6.57 14.16 20.84
CA LEU A 540 5.64 13.81 19.77
C LEU A 540 4.30 14.53 19.91
N ALA A 541 3.77 14.65 21.13
CA ALA A 541 2.55 15.38 21.41
C ALA A 541 2.70 16.87 21.11
N ARG A 542 3.81 17.50 21.52
CA ARG A 542 4.11 18.91 21.20
C ARG A 542 4.17 19.14 19.69
N TRP A 543 4.94 18.32 18.98
CA TRP A 543 5.05 18.39 17.52
C TRP A 543 3.68 18.20 16.85
N THR A 544 2.91 17.20 17.29
CA THR A 544 1.56 16.92 16.74
C THR A 544 0.61 18.10 16.94
N ALA A 545 0.66 18.76 18.11
CA ALA A 545 -0.17 19.93 18.39
C ALA A 545 0.12 21.08 17.43
N GLU A 546 1.38 21.33 17.07
CA GLU A 546 1.79 22.37 16.12
C GLU A 546 1.21 22.15 14.72
N GLN A 547 1.05 20.89 14.30
CA GLN A 547 0.53 20.52 12.97
C GLN A 547 -1.02 20.46 12.89
N SER A 548 -1.72 20.47 14.01
CA SER A 548 -3.15 20.09 14.10
C SER A 548 -4.19 21.12 13.61
N ARG A 549 -3.75 22.31 13.18
CA ARG A 549 -4.60 23.51 13.02
C ARG A 549 -5.76 23.36 12.02
N ASN A 550 -5.66 22.49 11.00
CA ASN A 550 -6.62 22.42 9.88
C ASN A 550 -7.24 21.04 9.64
N LEU A 551 -7.30 20.17 10.66
CA LEU A 551 -7.90 18.85 10.53
C LEU A 551 -9.43 18.88 10.44
N PRO A 552 -10.06 18.12 9.52
CA PRO A 552 -11.51 17.89 9.59
C PRO A 552 -11.87 17.12 10.87
N PRO A 553 -13.12 17.25 11.37
CA PRO A 553 -13.59 16.39 12.45
C PRO A 553 -13.58 14.92 11.99
N GLY A 554 -13.24 14.01 12.90
CA GLY A 554 -13.06 12.59 12.59
C GLY A 554 -12.22 11.90 13.67
N PHE A 555 -12.47 10.61 13.90
CA PHE A 555 -11.81 9.88 14.98
C PHE A 555 -10.52 9.21 14.50
N TYR A 556 -10.61 8.18 13.66
CA TYR A 556 -9.42 7.51 13.15
C TYR A 556 -8.67 8.40 12.16
N THR A 557 -9.40 9.15 11.33
CA THR A 557 -8.84 10.11 10.40
C THR A 557 -9.47 11.49 10.63
N GLY A 558 -8.91 12.25 11.58
CA GLY A 558 -9.37 13.61 11.84
C GLY A 558 -8.98 14.13 13.21
N ARG A 559 -9.51 15.31 13.52
CA ARG A 559 -9.16 16.10 14.70
C ARG A 559 -9.53 15.41 16.01
N THR A 560 -10.65 14.70 16.09
CA THR A 560 -11.14 14.11 17.34
C THR A 560 -10.17 13.07 17.90
N GLY A 561 -9.57 12.23 17.04
CA GLY A 561 -8.55 11.28 17.49
C GLY A 561 -7.23 11.95 17.88
N VAL A 562 -6.85 13.03 17.19
CA VAL A 562 -5.68 13.84 17.56
C VAL A 562 -5.89 14.51 18.92
N GLU A 563 -7.06 15.08 19.18
CA GLU A 563 -7.43 15.65 20.49
C GLU A 563 -7.36 14.60 21.60
N LEU A 564 -7.80 13.37 21.33
CA LEU A 564 -7.71 12.26 22.28
C LEU A 564 -6.25 11.96 22.65
N PHE A 565 -5.37 11.83 21.66
CA PHE A 565 -3.94 11.61 21.90
C PHE A 565 -3.34 12.73 22.74
N LEU A 566 -3.53 14.00 22.33
CA LEU A 566 -2.96 15.16 23.02
C LEU A 566 -3.44 15.26 24.47
N THR A 567 -4.74 15.04 24.70
CA THR A 567 -5.35 15.08 26.04
C THR A 567 -4.78 13.96 26.92
N GLN A 568 -4.70 12.73 26.41
CA GLN A 568 -4.16 11.61 27.19
C GLN A 568 -2.65 11.78 27.46
N ALA A 569 -1.88 12.31 26.51
CA ALA A 569 -0.47 12.63 26.69
C ALA A 569 -0.25 13.72 27.75
N GLN A 570 -1.08 14.76 27.77
CA GLN A 570 -1.03 15.79 28.81
C GLN A 570 -1.27 15.19 30.20
N LEU A 571 -2.32 14.37 30.34
CA LEU A 571 -2.72 13.77 31.62
C LEU A 571 -1.72 12.73 32.16
N THR A 572 -1.06 11.97 31.30
CA THR A 572 -0.26 10.81 31.72
C THR A 572 1.24 10.98 31.55
N ALA A 573 1.69 11.76 30.56
CA ALA A 573 3.11 12.02 30.29
C ALA A 573 3.61 13.33 30.92
N GLY A 574 2.72 14.22 31.35
CA GLY A 574 3.08 15.54 31.88
C GLY A 574 3.56 16.50 30.80
N ALA A 575 3.09 16.32 29.55
CA ALA A 575 3.46 17.16 28.43
C ALA A 575 3.07 18.63 28.71
N ALA A 576 4.08 19.49 28.89
CA ALA A 576 3.92 20.90 29.19
C ALA A 576 3.42 21.65 27.94
N GLY A 577 2.19 22.13 28.05
CA GLY A 577 1.43 22.92 27.09
C GLY A 577 -0.01 22.84 27.56
N THR A 578 -0.61 23.98 27.91
CA THR A 578 -2.04 24.03 28.16
C THR A 578 -2.73 23.59 26.86
N TYR A 579 -3.35 22.40 26.85
CA TYR A 579 -4.53 22.25 26.00
C TYR A 579 -5.62 23.12 26.64
N GLU A 580 -5.53 24.43 26.40
CA GLU A 580 -6.75 25.23 26.35
C GLU A 580 -7.55 24.66 25.20
N ASP A 581 -8.80 24.29 25.48
CA ASP A 581 -9.79 23.91 24.46
C ASP A 581 -9.69 24.94 23.31
N PRO A 582 -9.07 24.60 22.16
CA PRO A 582 -8.69 25.59 21.15
C PRO A 582 -9.91 26.23 20.48
N LEU A 583 -11.10 25.73 20.80
CA LEU A 583 -12.39 26.29 20.47
C LEU A 583 -13.23 26.32 21.76
N PRO A 584 -13.32 27.44 22.48
CA PRO A 584 -14.25 27.59 23.61
C PRO A 584 -15.75 27.46 23.22
N GLY A 585 -16.06 27.08 21.96
CA GLY A 585 -17.40 26.84 21.44
C GLY A 585 -17.66 25.37 21.08
N HIS A 586 -18.94 25.02 20.91
CA HIS A 586 -19.36 23.69 20.45
C HIS A 586 -18.72 23.38 19.09
N PRO A 587 -17.84 22.37 18.95
CA PRO A 587 -17.18 22.10 17.68
C PRO A 587 -18.22 21.82 16.60
N ALA A 588 -18.13 22.53 15.48
CA ALA A 588 -19.07 22.39 14.39
C ALA A 588 -18.95 21.01 13.76
N LEU A 589 -20.04 20.23 13.81
CA LEU A 589 -20.16 19.00 13.04
C LEU A 589 -20.23 19.34 11.55
N PRO A 590 -19.72 18.45 10.68
CA PRO A 590 -19.71 18.72 9.25
C PRO A 590 -21.15 18.80 8.71
N GLY A 591 -21.49 19.91 8.04
CA GLY A 591 -22.81 20.08 7.42
C GLY A 591 -22.96 19.37 6.06
N ARG A 592 -21.85 18.97 5.43
CA ARG A 592 -21.79 18.18 4.18
C ARG A 592 -20.56 17.28 4.16
N ALA A 593 -20.62 16.18 3.43
CA ALA A 593 -19.43 15.46 3.01
C ALA A 593 -18.63 16.32 2.02
N PRO A 594 -17.29 16.20 2.00
CA PRO A 594 -16.48 17.05 1.13
C PRO A 594 -16.62 16.85 -0.39
N ASP A 595 -17.50 15.95 -0.86
CA ASP A 595 -17.90 15.82 -2.28
C ASP A 595 -19.17 16.66 -2.55
N GLY A 596 -19.61 17.43 -1.56
CA GLY A 596 -20.84 18.20 -1.58
C GLY A 596 -22.07 17.40 -1.15
N GLY A 597 -21.93 16.11 -0.87
CA GLY A 597 -22.98 15.19 -0.43
C GLY A 597 -23.35 15.32 1.05
N PRO A 598 -24.25 14.46 1.57
CA PRO A 598 -24.60 14.44 2.99
C PRO A 598 -23.38 14.06 3.84
N PRO A 599 -23.27 14.51 5.10
CA PRO A 599 -22.19 14.10 6.02
C PRO A 599 -22.05 12.57 6.17
N GLU A 600 -20.83 12.10 6.43
CA GLU A 600 -20.57 10.67 6.61
C GLU A 600 -21.02 10.16 7.98
N ALA A 601 -21.59 8.96 8.01
CA ALA A 601 -22.01 8.29 9.24
C ALA A 601 -20.93 7.39 9.87
N ASP A 602 -19.85 7.08 9.14
CA ASP A 602 -18.93 6.01 9.50
C ASP A 602 -18.07 6.22 10.77
N LEU A 603 -17.33 5.18 11.17
CA LEU A 603 -16.47 5.21 12.36
C LEU A 603 -15.14 5.92 12.11
N ILE A 604 -14.67 5.97 10.86
CA ILE A 604 -13.32 6.46 10.54
C ILE A 604 -13.27 7.99 10.57
N ALA A 605 -14.15 8.63 9.81
CA ALA A 605 -14.22 10.08 9.66
C ALA A 605 -15.62 10.65 9.99
N GLY A 606 -16.65 9.80 10.02
CA GLY A 606 -18.04 10.20 10.16
C GLY A 606 -18.53 10.44 11.59
N ALA A 607 -19.83 10.70 11.69
CA ALA A 607 -20.53 11.05 12.91
C ALA A 607 -20.37 9.99 14.02
N ALA A 608 -20.40 8.69 13.69
CA ALA A 608 -20.19 7.63 14.67
C ALA A 608 -18.79 7.70 15.29
N GLY A 609 -17.76 7.89 14.44
CA GLY A 609 -16.38 8.08 14.90
C GLY A 609 -16.24 9.30 15.82
N ILE A 610 -16.72 10.45 15.35
CA ILE A 610 -16.66 11.71 16.10
C ILE A 610 -17.34 11.54 17.47
N GLY A 611 -18.56 10.99 17.50
CA GLY A 611 -19.30 10.74 18.72
C GLY A 611 -18.54 9.82 19.68
N LEU A 612 -17.98 8.71 19.19
CA LEU A 612 -17.21 7.77 20.02
C LEU A 612 -15.93 8.40 20.60
N GLY A 613 -15.21 9.18 19.81
CA GLY A 613 -14.03 9.90 20.29
C GLY A 613 -14.39 10.95 21.34
N ARG A 614 -15.55 11.63 21.19
CA ARG A 614 -16.06 12.59 22.18
C ARG A 614 -16.49 11.91 23.48
N LEU A 615 -17.06 10.71 23.44
CA LEU A 615 -17.33 9.92 24.65
C LEU A 615 -16.03 9.62 25.44
N GLN A 616 -14.95 9.27 24.75
CA GLN A 616 -13.66 9.02 25.41
C GLN A 616 -13.06 10.30 26.02
N LEU A 617 -13.14 11.43 25.30
CA LEU A 617 -12.72 12.74 25.82
C LEU A 617 -13.57 13.17 27.03
N ALA A 618 -14.89 12.95 26.99
CA ALA A 618 -15.77 13.22 28.13
C ALA A 618 -15.35 12.43 29.37
N ARG A 619 -15.00 11.15 29.20
CA ARG A 619 -14.51 10.30 30.29
C ARG A 619 -13.17 10.78 30.85
N LEU A 620 -12.23 11.19 30.00
CA LEU A 620 -10.96 11.77 30.45
C LEU A 620 -11.21 13.07 31.24
N ALA A 621 -12.06 13.95 30.72
CA ALA A 621 -12.44 15.19 31.41
C ALA A 621 -13.07 14.92 32.79
N LEU A 622 -13.98 13.94 32.90
CA LEU A 622 -14.58 13.54 34.18
C LEU A 622 -13.54 13.01 35.17
N ARG A 623 -12.64 12.13 34.73
CA ARG A 623 -11.56 11.58 35.57
C ARG A 623 -10.61 12.66 36.09
N SER A 624 -10.45 13.75 35.33
CA SER A 624 -9.63 14.89 35.71
C SER A 624 -10.40 16.02 36.40
N GLY A 625 -11.68 15.83 36.74
CA GLY A 625 -12.50 16.82 37.46
C GLY A 625 -13.08 17.95 36.60
N HIS A 626 -12.87 17.94 35.29
CA HIS A 626 -13.31 18.99 34.36
C HIS A 626 -14.75 18.77 33.86
N ARG A 627 -15.74 18.89 34.76
CA ARG A 627 -17.16 18.62 34.47
C ARG A 627 -17.73 19.42 33.29
N ASN A 628 -17.37 20.70 33.15
CA ASN A 628 -17.86 21.53 32.04
C ASN A 628 -17.35 21.05 30.67
N ALA A 629 -16.09 20.60 30.60
CA ALA A 629 -15.53 20.03 29.38
C ALA A 629 -16.21 18.69 29.05
N ALA A 630 -16.47 17.85 30.06
CA ALA A 630 -17.21 16.62 29.88
C ALA A 630 -18.62 16.85 29.31
N HIS A 631 -19.38 17.82 29.85
CA HIS A 631 -20.69 18.17 29.30
C HIS A 631 -20.62 18.65 27.84
N ARG A 632 -19.61 19.44 27.47
CA ARG A 632 -19.43 19.85 26.06
C ARG A 632 -19.19 18.66 25.13
N HIS A 633 -18.33 17.72 25.54
CA HIS A 633 -18.08 16.52 24.73
C HIS A 633 -19.33 15.62 24.61
N LEU A 634 -20.09 15.46 25.69
CA LEU A 634 -21.36 14.72 25.67
C LEU A 634 -22.41 15.39 24.77
N ALA A 635 -22.48 16.73 24.75
CA ALA A 635 -23.37 17.46 23.85
C ALA A 635 -23.04 17.17 22.37
N VAL A 636 -21.75 17.19 22.00
CA VAL A 636 -21.32 16.84 20.64
C VAL A 636 -21.65 15.38 20.29
N ALA A 637 -21.50 14.46 21.24
CA ALA A 637 -21.90 13.06 21.02
C ALA A 637 -23.41 12.94 20.80
N ALA A 638 -24.23 13.68 21.54
CA ALA A 638 -25.68 13.74 21.34
C ALA A 638 -26.05 14.29 19.96
N ASP A 639 -25.34 15.31 19.48
CA ASP A 639 -25.53 15.86 18.13
C ASP A 639 -25.20 14.82 17.04
N CYS A 640 -24.15 14.02 17.24
CA CYS A 640 -23.79 12.94 16.32
C CYS A 640 -24.89 11.87 16.25
N ASP A 641 -25.43 11.45 17.40
CA ASP A 641 -26.56 10.53 17.46
C ASP A 641 -27.81 11.11 16.76
N ARG A 642 -28.14 12.39 16.97
CA ARG A 642 -29.26 13.04 16.24
C ARG A 642 -29.04 13.09 14.73
N MET A 643 -27.81 13.31 14.26
CA MET A 643 -27.49 13.26 12.84
C MET A 643 -27.69 11.87 12.23
N LEU A 644 -27.36 10.82 12.99
CA LEU A 644 -27.58 9.42 12.60
C LEU A 644 -29.09 9.08 12.60
N ALA A 645 -29.80 9.42 13.68
CA ALA A 645 -31.23 9.15 13.83
C ALA A 645 -32.10 9.84 12.78
N SER A 646 -31.75 11.08 12.40
CA SER A 646 -32.45 11.83 11.34
C SER A 646 -32.07 11.41 9.92
N GLY A 647 -31.04 10.57 9.74
CA GLY A 647 -30.46 10.26 8.43
C GLY A 647 -29.80 11.45 7.74
N THR A 648 -29.44 12.49 8.52
CA THR A 648 -28.66 13.64 8.04
C THR A 648 -27.23 13.18 7.70
N ALA A 649 -26.62 12.39 8.57
CA ALA A 649 -25.39 11.65 8.25
C ALA A 649 -25.75 10.31 7.62
N ARG A 650 -25.05 9.91 6.56
CA ARG A 650 -25.30 8.65 5.83
C ARG A 650 -24.01 7.89 5.57
N LEU A 651 -24.12 6.58 5.48
CA LEU A 651 -23.03 5.77 4.93
C LEU A 651 -23.02 5.98 3.41
N SER A 652 -21.86 6.34 2.85
CA SER A 652 -21.69 6.43 1.40
C SER A 652 -22.20 5.16 0.72
N PRO A 653 -22.94 5.28 -0.41
CA PRO A 653 -23.33 4.10 -1.17
C PRO A 653 -22.07 3.34 -1.54
N GLY A 654 -22.00 2.06 -1.15
CA GLY A 654 -20.88 1.21 -1.54
C GLY A 654 -20.68 1.29 -3.05
N ARG A 655 -19.44 1.55 -3.50
CA ARG A 655 -19.05 1.24 -4.88
C ARG A 655 -19.54 -0.18 -5.16
N THR A 656 -20.22 -0.39 -6.29
CA THR A 656 -20.73 -1.70 -6.75
C THR A 656 -19.88 -2.84 -6.22
N ASP A 657 -20.49 -3.80 -5.52
CA ASP A 657 -19.78 -4.89 -4.88
C ASP A 657 -18.86 -5.57 -5.90
N THR A 658 -17.56 -5.33 -5.73
CA THR A 658 -16.54 -6.03 -6.50
C THR A 658 -16.10 -7.21 -5.66
N ALA A 659 -15.55 -8.25 -6.27
CA ALA A 659 -15.07 -9.45 -5.56
C ALA A 659 -14.05 -9.17 -4.41
N GLY A 660 -13.63 -7.92 -4.18
CA GLY A 660 -12.77 -7.47 -3.08
C GLY A 660 -13.38 -6.47 -2.07
N SER A 661 -14.70 -6.21 -2.10
CA SER A 661 -15.40 -5.31 -1.14
C SER A 661 -15.99 -6.03 0.07
N ALA A 662 -15.61 -7.29 0.35
CA ALA A 662 -16.14 -8.14 1.42
C ALA A 662 -16.67 -7.37 2.65
N ALA A 663 -17.97 -7.51 2.91
CA ALA A 663 -18.73 -6.91 4.01
C ALA A 663 -18.43 -5.41 4.26
N LEU A 664 -18.17 -4.63 3.21
CA LEU A 664 -17.89 -3.19 3.33
C LEU A 664 -19.05 -2.43 3.98
N ARG A 665 -20.29 -2.79 3.66
CA ARG A 665 -21.49 -2.10 4.16
C ARG A 665 -21.76 -2.43 5.63
N GLU A 666 -21.41 -3.63 6.07
CA GLU A 666 -21.64 -4.13 7.42
C GLU A 666 -20.39 -3.94 8.31
N GLY A 667 -19.23 -3.67 7.72
CA GLY A 667 -17.94 -3.59 8.39
C GLY A 667 -17.79 -2.43 9.38
N ILE A 668 -16.82 -2.53 10.29
CA ILE A 668 -16.68 -1.59 11.41
C ILE A 668 -16.18 -0.20 10.99
N ALA A 669 -15.37 -0.10 9.93
CA ALA A 669 -14.74 1.15 9.55
C ALA A 669 -15.69 2.08 8.78
N HIS A 670 -16.34 1.54 7.76
CA HIS A 670 -17.15 2.30 6.79
C HIS A 670 -18.60 1.84 6.72
N GLY A 671 -19.03 1.00 7.67
CA GLY A 671 -20.30 0.31 7.62
C GLY A 671 -21.07 0.37 8.94
N GLU A 672 -22.14 -0.41 8.98
CA GLU A 672 -23.15 -0.41 10.04
C GLU A 672 -22.60 -0.87 11.39
N ALA A 673 -21.64 -1.79 11.43
CA ALA A 673 -21.02 -2.19 12.71
C ALA A 673 -20.32 -1.00 13.40
N GLY A 674 -19.74 -0.07 12.65
CA GLY A 674 -19.15 1.15 13.20
C GLY A 674 -20.17 2.08 13.85
N VAL A 675 -21.33 2.22 13.20
CA VAL A 675 -22.47 2.99 13.72
C VAL A 675 -23.04 2.32 14.97
N ALA A 676 -23.26 1.00 14.91
CA ALA A 676 -23.74 0.21 16.04
C ALA A 676 -22.80 0.34 17.25
N TRP A 677 -21.47 0.31 17.04
CA TRP A 677 -20.52 0.49 18.12
C TRP A 677 -20.72 1.84 18.84
N PHE A 678 -20.81 2.94 18.10
CA PHE A 678 -21.06 4.24 18.71
C PHE A 678 -22.37 4.26 19.50
N LEU A 679 -23.47 3.75 18.93
CA LEU A 679 -24.78 3.73 19.60
C LEU A 679 -24.77 2.90 20.88
N LEU A 680 -24.12 1.74 20.88
CA LEU A 680 -23.96 0.89 22.07
C LEU A 680 -23.21 1.59 23.19
N GLU A 681 -22.11 2.29 22.87
CA GLU A 681 -21.36 3.04 23.88
C GLU A 681 -22.11 4.30 24.34
N TYR A 682 -22.78 5.01 23.42
CA TYR A 682 -23.54 6.22 23.73
C TYR A 682 -24.74 5.92 24.62
N GLY A 683 -25.58 4.95 24.25
CA GLY A 683 -26.72 4.51 25.05
C GLY A 683 -26.28 4.00 26.43
N GLY A 684 -25.22 3.19 26.47
CA GLY A 684 -24.68 2.65 27.73
C GLY A 684 -24.08 3.70 28.66
N VAL A 685 -23.48 4.78 28.13
CA VAL A 685 -22.90 5.87 28.94
C VAL A 685 -23.95 6.87 29.40
N THR A 686 -24.94 7.18 28.56
CA THR A 686 -25.92 8.24 28.84
C THR A 686 -27.18 7.75 29.54
N GLY A 687 -27.54 6.47 29.36
CA GLY A 687 -28.83 5.95 29.81
C GLY A 687 -30.03 6.52 29.03
N ASP A 688 -29.79 7.20 27.89
CA ASP A 688 -30.86 7.72 27.04
C ASP A 688 -31.63 6.54 26.40
N MET A 689 -32.92 6.44 26.73
CA MET A 689 -33.80 5.34 26.29
C MET A 689 -33.96 5.30 24.77
N ASP A 690 -33.97 6.44 24.09
CA ASP A 690 -34.08 6.49 22.63
C ASP A 690 -32.79 5.98 21.98
N ALA A 691 -31.64 6.33 22.55
CA ALA A 691 -30.35 5.84 22.12
C ALA A 691 -30.17 4.35 22.39
N ILE A 692 -30.64 3.86 23.55
CA ILE A 692 -30.65 2.43 23.90
C ILE A 692 -31.48 1.66 22.87
N SER A 693 -32.71 2.10 22.58
CA SER A 693 -33.56 1.44 21.58
C SER A 693 -32.92 1.42 20.18
N ARG A 694 -32.26 2.51 19.76
CA ARG A 694 -31.48 2.51 18.51
C ARG A 694 -30.31 1.53 18.55
N SER A 695 -29.64 1.39 19.69
CA SER A 695 -28.52 0.46 19.85
C SER A 695 -28.97 -1.00 19.81
N GLU A 696 -30.14 -1.32 20.38
CA GLU A 696 -30.79 -2.64 20.27
C GLU A 696 -31.12 -2.96 18.81
N GLN A 697 -31.75 -2.02 18.10
CA GLN A 697 -32.09 -2.20 16.67
C GLN A 697 -30.83 -2.42 15.81
N ALA A 698 -29.79 -1.61 16.03
CA ALA A 698 -28.52 -1.75 15.32
C ALA A 698 -27.82 -3.09 15.64
N GLY A 699 -27.83 -3.50 16.91
CA GLY A 699 -27.30 -4.80 17.34
C GLY A 699 -28.06 -5.98 16.74
N ALA A 700 -29.40 -5.92 16.71
CA ALA A 700 -30.26 -6.94 16.11
C ALA A 700 -30.05 -7.04 14.59
N HIS A 701 -29.92 -5.90 13.90
CA HIS A 701 -29.61 -5.88 12.48
C HIS A 701 -28.27 -6.55 12.18
N LEU A 702 -27.22 -6.17 12.92
CA LEU A 702 -25.90 -6.77 12.75
C LEU A 702 -25.91 -8.27 13.03
N ALA A 703 -26.63 -8.71 14.07
CA ALA A 703 -26.81 -10.12 14.38
C ALA A 703 -27.54 -10.89 13.27
N ALA A 704 -28.52 -10.27 12.61
CA ALA A 704 -29.30 -10.88 11.53
C ALA A 704 -28.46 -11.11 10.25
N VAL A 705 -27.56 -10.19 9.89
CA VAL A 705 -26.75 -10.30 8.66
C VAL A 705 -25.46 -11.11 8.84
N THR A 706 -24.94 -11.21 10.07
CA THR A 706 -23.65 -11.87 10.35
C THR A 706 -23.57 -13.35 9.90
N PRO A 707 -24.61 -14.19 10.06
CA PRO A 707 -24.57 -15.58 9.61
C PRO A 707 -24.21 -15.76 8.13
N ASP A 708 -24.75 -14.92 7.25
CA ASP A 708 -24.48 -14.97 5.81
C ASP A 708 -23.05 -14.54 5.49
N ILE A 709 -22.52 -13.55 6.22
CA ILE A 709 -21.12 -13.13 6.10
C ILE A 709 -20.18 -14.26 6.54
N ILE A 710 -20.50 -14.98 7.63
CA ILE A 710 -19.74 -16.16 8.08
C ILE A 710 -19.77 -17.26 7.01
N ALA A 711 -20.93 -17.54 6.43
CA ALA A 711 -21.06 -18.52 5.35
C ALA A 711 -20.21 -18.13 4.14
N ALA A 712 -20.26 -16.85 3.73
CA ALA A 712 -19.43 -16.33 2.65
C ALA A 712 -17.92 -16.40 2.95
N ALA A 713 -17.52 -16.11 4.20
CA ALA A 713 -16.13 -16.12 4.64
C ALA A 713 -15.50 -17.51 4.69
N THR A 714 -16.31 -18.55 4.85
CA THR A 714 -15.86 -19.95 4.90
C THR A 714 -15.89 -20.64 3.52
N GLY A 715 -16.39 -19.95 2.50
CA GLY A 715 -16.47 -20.45 1.13
C GLY A 715 -15.09 -20.64 0.45
N PRO A 716 -14.96 -21.55 -0.54
CA PRO A 716 -13.68 -21.83 -1.23
C PRO A 716 -13.05 -20.63 -1.98
N GLY A 717 -13.88 -19.67 -2.39
CA GLY A 717 -13.47 -18.43 -3.05
C GLY A 717 -13.50 -17.20 -2.12
N ALA A 718 -13.63 -17.41 -0.80
CA ALA A 718 -13.68 -16.32 0.15
C ALA A 718 -12.40 -15.48 0.08
N THR A 719 -12.55 -14.19 -0.17
CA THR A 719 -11.42 -13.28 -0.05
C THR A 719 -10.97 -13.20 1.41
N ARG A 720 -9.66 -13.24 1.63
CA ARG A 720 -9.04 -13.03 2.95
C ARG A 720 -9.45 -11.73 3.66
N ARG A 721 -10.03 -10.76 2.94
CA ARG A 721 -10.58 -9.53 3.53
C ARG A 721 -11.77 -9.77 4.46
N TYR A 722 -12.48 -10.89 4.34
CA TYR A 722 -13.53 -11.26 5.29
C TYR A 722 -13.01 -11.40 6.73
N GLY A 723 -11.71 -11.67 6.93
CA GLY A 723 -11.09 -11.68 8.26
C GLY A 723 -10.60 -10.32 8.76
N SER A 724 -10.70 -9.24 7.95
CA SER A 724 -10.15 -7.93 8.34
C SER A 724 -10.93 -7.27 9.47
N TRP A 725 -10.28 -6.41 10.25
CA TRP A 725 -10.96 -5.56 11.23
C TRP A 725 -11.84 -4.53 10.52
N CYS A 726 -11.32 -3.81 9.53
CA CYS A 726 -12.03 -2.67 8.95
C CYS A 726 -13.32 -3.03 8.20
N ARG A 727 -13.37 -4.19 7.54
CA ARG A 727 -14.45 -4.59 6.63
C ARG A 727 -14.95 -6.00 6.86
N GLY A 728 -14.41 -6.71 7.84
CA GLY A 728 -14.64 -8.14 8.00
C GLY A 728 -15.19 -8.51 9.37
N LEU A 729 -15.24 -9.83 9.56
CA LEU A 729 -15.73 -10.50 10.75
C LEU A 729 -14.90 -10.17 12.00
N ALA A 730 -13.64 -9.75 11.87
CA ALA A 730 -12.85 -9.31 13.02
C ALA A 730 -13.43 -8.04 13.67
N GLY A 731 -13.85 -7.07 12.85
CA GLY A 731 -14.51 -5.87 13.34
C GLY A 731 -15.96 -6.13 13.77
N ILE A 732 -16.73 -6.84 12.96
CA ILE A 732 -18.12 -7.20 13.29
C ILE A 732 -18.18 -7.98 14.61
N GLY A 733 -17.33 -9.00 14.76
CA GLY A 733 -17.23 -9.81 15.97
C GLY A 733 -16.90 -8.98 17.21
N THR A 734 -16.03 -7.98 17.09
CA THR A 734 -15.74 -7.05 18.20
C THR A 734 -17.00 -6.31 18.64
N VAL A 735 -17.78 -5.80 17.68
CA VAL A 735 -19.01 -5.06 17.99
C VAL A 735 -20.06 -5.99 18.60
N LEU A 736 -20.14 -7.25 18.15
CA LEU A 736 -21.00 -8.26 18.75
C LEU A 736 -20.61 -8.61 20.18
N VAL A 737 -19.32 -8.64 20.53
CA VAL A 737 -18.88 -8.76 21.93
C VAL A 737 -19.41 -7.57 22.75
N ARG A 738 -19.28 -6.35 22.22
CA ARG A 738 -19.80 -5.14 22.90
C ARG A 738 -21.32 -5.14 23.02
N ALA A 739 -22.03 -5.62 22.01
CA ALA A 739 -23.48 -5.78 22.05
C ALA A 739 -23.90 -6.75 23.15
N ALA A 740 -23.22 -7.90 23.27
CA ALA A 740 -23.48 -8.86 24.35
C ALA A 740 -23.27 -8.23 25.74
N GLU A 741 -22.19 -7.46 25.92
CA GLU A 741 -21.87 -6.80 27.20
C GLU A 741 -22.84 -5.66 27.56
N ARG A 742 -23.38 -4.94 26.56
CA ARG A 742 -24.23 -3.75 26.78
C ARG A 742 -25.72 -4.06 26.79
N LEU A 743 -26.16 -5.06 26.01
CA LEU A 743 -27.58 -5.41 25.85
C LEU A 743 -28.00 -6.65 26.67
N ASP A 744 -27.04 -7.36 27.28
CA ASP A 744 -27.27 -8.60 28.04
C ASP A 744 -28.00 -9.71 27.24
N GLU A 745 -27.76 -9.76 25.92
CA GLU A 745 -28.29 -10.77 25.02
C GLU A 745 -27.23 -11.81 24.65
N PRO A 746 -27.33 -13.07 25.12
CA PRO A 746 -26.31 -14.09 24.88
C PRO A 746 -26.08 -14.44 23.40
N GLY A 747 -27.06 -14.17 22.53
CA GLY A 747 -27.00 -14.49 21.10
C GLY A 747 -25.88 -13.75 20.36
N HIS A 748 -25.57 -12.51 20.75
CA HIS A 748 -24.47 -11.75 20.13
C HIS A 748 -23.11 -12.37 20.44
N LEU A 749 -22.90 -12.89 21.65
CA LEU A 749 -21.64 -13.55 22.00
C LEU A 749 -21.43 -14.86 21.23
N ASP A 750 -22.48 -15.63 20.97
CA ASP A 750 -22.37 -16.82 20.10
C ASP A 750 -21.93 -16.45 18.68
N LEU A 751 -22.55 -15.41 18.11
CA LEU A 751 -22.17 -14.90 16.78
C LEU A 751 -20.74 -14.36 16.76
N ALA A 752 -20.28 -13.71 17.83
CA ALA A 752 -18.90 -13.27 17.98
C ALA A 752 -17.92 -14.45 17.99
N ARG A 753 -18.23 -15.52 18.75
CA ARG A 753 -17.43 -16.77 18.78
C ARG A 753 -17.36 -17.42 17.39
N ARG A 754 -18.48 -17.49 16.67
CA ARG A 754 -18.53 -18.03 15.30
C ARG A 754 -17.72 -17.16 14.31
N SER A 755 -17.82 -15.84 14.45
CA SER A 755 -17.01 -14.87 13.66
C SER A 755 -15.52 -15.04 13.92
N ALA A 756 -15.12 -15.22 15.17
CA ALA A 756 -13.74 -15.49 15.56
C ALA A 756 -13.23 -16.80 14.94
N ARG A 757 -13.97 -17.91 15.04
CA ARG A 757 -13.59 -19.19 14.39
C ARG A 757 -13.42 -19.06 12.87
N ALA A 758 -14.31 -18.33 12.20
CA ALA A 758 -14.16 -18.05 10.77
C ALA A 758 -12.89 -17.23 10.46
N CYS A 759 -12.57 -16.23 11.29
CA CYS A 759 -11.32 -15.48 11.16
C CYS A 759 -10.08 -16.36 11.40
N ALA A 760 -10.10 -17.24 12.41
CA ALA A 760 -9.02 -18.18 12.70
C ALA A 760 -8.76 -19.13 11.51
N ALA A 761 -9.82 -19.59 10.83
CA ALA A 761 -9.70 -20.42 9.63
C ALA A 761 -9.10 -19.67 8.43
N LEU A 762 -9.33 -18.36 8.31
CA LEU A 762 -8.77 -17.50 7.26
C LEU A 762 -7.32 -17.07 7.54
N ALA A 763 -6.94 -16.93 8.82
CA ALA A 763 -5.68 -16.35 9.26
C ALA A 763 -4.41 -16.95 8.59
N PRO A 764 -4.29 -18.28 8.38
CA PRO A 764 -3.13 -18.86 7.69
C PRO A 764 -2.87 -18.30 6.29
N ARG A 765 -3.86 -17.66 5.66
CA ARG A 765 -3.81 -17.12 4.27
C ARG A 765 -3.81 -15.60 4.19
N MET A 766 -3.85 -14.94 5.35
CA MET A 766 -3.74 -13.49 5.45
C MET A 766 -2.25 -13.11 5.38
N PRO A 767 -1.84 -12.25 4.43
CA PRO A 767 -0.44 -11.85 4.29
C PRO A 767 -0.05 -10.73 5.25
N LEU A 768 -1.00 -9.86 5.60
CA LEU A 768 -0.74 -8.69 6.43
C LEU A 768 -0.72 -9.07 7.91
N VAL A 769 0.28 -8.56 8.63
CA VAL A 769 0.39 -8.75 10.10
C VAL A 769 -0.31 -7.65 10.90
N THR A 770 -0.63 -6.53 10.24
CA THR A 770 -1.05 -5.24 10.80
C THR A 770 -2.48 -5.23 11.37
N GLN A 771 -2.87 -4.16 12.08
CA GLN A 771 -4.18 -4.04 12.73
C GLN A 771 -5.39 -4.03 11.78
N CYS A 772 -5.36 -3.20 10.73
CA CYS A 772 -6.58 -2.90 9.98
C CYS A 772 -7.05 -4.05 9.07
N CYS A 773 -6.15 -4.55 8.23
CA CYS A 773 -6.43 -5.59 7.24
C CYS A 773 -5.65 -6.89 7.52
N GLY A 774 -5.03 -7.01 8.69
CA GLY A 774 -4.09 -8.08 9.00
C GLY A 774 -4.39 -8.82 10.29
N LEU A 775 -3.43 -9.66 10.66
CA LEU A 775 -3.54 -10.64 11.73
C LEU A 775 -3.69 -10.00 13.12
N ALA A 776 -3.07 -8.86 13.41
CA ALA A 776 -3.23 -8.22 14.73
C ALA A 776 -4.70 -7.87 15.03
N GLY A 777 -5.46 -7.40 14.04
CA GLY A 777 -6.89 -7.14 14.21
C GLY A 777 -7.71 -8.40 14.46
N VAL A 778 -7.32 -9.54 13.87
CA VAL A 778 -7.91 -10.86 14.16
C VAL A 778 -7.56 -11.31 15.57
N GLY A 779 -6.29 -11.15 15.97
CA GLY A 779 -5.83 -11.51 17.31
C GLY A 779 -6.55 -10.71 18.40
N GLU A 780 -6.77 -9.41 18.17
CA GLU A 780 -7.57 -8.55 19.05
C GLU A 780 -9.02 -9.04 19.22
N LEU A 781 -9.65 -9.54 18.15
CA LEU A 781 -10.96 -10.20 18.29
C LEU A 781 -10.86 -11.47 19.15
N MET A 782 -9.82 -12.28 18.97
CA MET A 782 -9.65 -13.49 19.79
C MET A 782 -9.55 -13.15 21.27
N VAL A 783 -8.77 -12.12 21.61
CA VAL A 783 -8.65 -11.62 22.99
C VAL A 783 -10.01 -11.13 23.51
N ASP A 784 -10.76 -10.35 22.73
CA ASP A 784 -12.08 -9.84 23.14
C ASP A 784 -13.07 -10.97 23.42
N VAL A 785 -13.14 -11.96 22.52
CA VAL A 785 -14.02 -13.11 22.67
C VAL A 785 -13.57 -13.97 23.84
N ALA A 786 -12.27 -14.18 24.03
CA ALA A 786 -11.73 -14.96 25.14
C ALA A 786 -12.09 -14.33 26.50
N GLU A 787 -11.92 -13.01 26.64
CA GLU A 787 -12.29 -12.24 27.83
C GLU A 787 -13.80 -12.34 28.12
N ALA A 788 -14.64 -12.08 27.12
CA ALA A 788 -16.10 -12.09 27.29
C ALA A 788 -16.69 -13.50 27.47
N SER A 789 -16.03 -14.53 26.94
CA SER A 789 -16.52 -15.91 27.00
C SER A 789 -15.93 -16.75 28.14
N GLY A 790 -14.78 -16.37 28.68
CA GLY A 790 -13.98 -17.21 29.59
C GLY A 790 -13.41 -18.47 28.92
N SER A 791 -13.32 -18.52 27.58
CA SER A 791 -12.92 -19.72 26.84
C SER A 791 -11.44 -19.72 26.46
N GLU A 792 -10.71 -20.73 26.91
CA GLU A 792 -9.29 -20.96 26.55
C GLU A 792 -9.08 -21.23 25.05
N GLU A 793 -10.10 -21.72 24.33
CA GLU A 793 -10.06 -21.91 22.87
C GLU A 793 -9.59 -20.64 22.14
N PHE A 794 -10.08 -19.48 22.58
CA PHE A 794 -9.76 -18.21 21.93
C PHE A 794 -8.43 -17.62 22.42
N TRP A 795 -7.95 -17.99 23.61
CA TRP A 795 -6.59 -17.69 24.03
C TRP A 795 -5.57 -18.47 23.18
N ASP A 796 -5.78 -19.77 22.99
CA ASP A 796 -4.96 -20.62 22.10
C ASP A 796 -4.99 -20.10 20.65
N ALA A 797 -6.16 -19.64 20.20
CA ALA A 797 -6.30 -19.02 18.89
C ALA A 797 -5.50 -17.71 18.81
N ALA A 798 -5.54 -16.85 19.83
CA ALA A 798 -4.75 -15.62 19.88
C ALA A 798 -3.24 -15.91 19.83
N GLU A 799 -2.74 -16.90 20.58
CA GLU A 799 -1.35 -17.36 20.49
C GLU A 799 -1.00 -17.86 19.09
N THR A 800 -1.90 -18.61 18.46
CA THR A 800 -1.73 -19.04 17.06
C THR A 800 -1.62 -17.85 16.11
N ILE A 801 -2.43 -16.79 16.30
CA ILE A 801 -2.33 -15.55 15.51
C ILE A 801 -0.97 -14.88 15.74
N ALA A 802 -0.47 -14.83 16.97
CA ALA A 802 0.85 -14.27 17.25
C ALA A 802 1.99 -15.06 16.58
N LEU A 803 1.90 -16.40 16.57
CA LEU A 803 2.85 -17.25 15.83
C LEU A 803 2.78 -16.99 14.31
N LEU A 804 1.60 -16.76 13.76
CA LEU A 804 1.42 -16.39 12.36
C LEU A 804 2.03 -15.01 12.05
N ILE A 805 1.89 -14.03 12.94
CA ILE A 805 2.52 -12.71 12.79
C ILE A 805 4.04 -12.86 12.77
N LEU A 806 4.62 -13.57 13.73
CA LEU A 806 6.06 -13.83 13.77
C LEU A 806 6.53 -14.63 12.55
N GLY A 807 5.74 -15.59 12.08
CA GLY A 807 6.04 -16.36 10.86
C GLY A 807 6.13 -15.52 9.58
N ARG A 808 5.77 -14.23 9.63
CA ARG A 808 5.80 -13.26 8.52
C ARG A 808 6.70 -12.05 8.81
N SER A 809 7.43 -12.06 9.92
CA SER A 809 8.36 -11.01 10.29
C SER A 809 9.79 -11.34 9.87
N GLY A 810 10.61 -10.30 9.66
CA GLY A 810 12.07 -10.43 9.68
C GLY A 810 12.59 -10.54 11.13
N GLY A 811 13.91 -10.62 11.28
CA GLY A 811 14.59 -10.69 12.56
C GLY A 811 14.44 -12.02 13.30
N THR A 812 14.93 -12.06 14.54
CA THR A 812 14.73 -13.20 15.44
C THR A 812 13.31 -13.20 16.01
N TRP A 813 12.88 -14.32 16.59
CA TRP A 813 11.55 -14.42 17.22
C TRP A 813 11.34 -13.41 18.35
N SER A 814 12.38 -13.09 19.10
CA SER A 814 12.36 -12.10 20.20
C SER A 814 12.66 -10.67 19.76
N ARG A 815 13.22 -10.47 18.56
CA ARG A 815 13.51 -9.15 17.98
C ARG A 815 12.93 -9.06 16.57
N PRO A 816 11.59 -9.18 16.43
CA PRO A 816 10.95 -9.26 15.13
C PRO A 816 10.90 -7.90 14.42
N VAL A 817 11.06 -7.91 13.09
CA VAL A 817 10.79 -6.76 12.22
C VAL A 817 9.47 -7.00 11.51
N PHE A 818 8.42 -6.28 11.91
CA PHE A 818 7.08 -6.45 11.32
C PHE A 818 6.95 -5.66 10.03
N PRO A 819 6.56 -6.30 8.90
CA PRO A 819 6.31 -5.58 7.67
C PRO A 819 5.04 -4.73 7.77
N ASP A 820 5.06 -3.58 7.10
CA ASP A 820 3.90 -2.74 6.89
C ASP A 820 2.97 -3.30 5.79
N THR A 821 1.98 -2.51 5.37
CA THR A 821 1.05 -2.91 4.31
C THR A 821 1.68 -3.16 2.94
N GLY A 822 2.90 -2.66 2.71
CA GLY A 822 3.71 -2.89 1.51
C GLY A 822 4.51 -4.20 1.56
N LEU A 823 4.52 -4.92 2.69
CA LEU A 823 5.16 -6.23 2.89
C LEU A 823 6.70 -6.27 2.77
N ALA A 824 7.34 -5.11 2.56
CA ALA A 824 8.78 -5.05 2.29
C ALA A 824 9.58 -4.41 3.44
N GLY A 825 8.98 -3.51 4.20
CA GLY A 825 9.68 -2.80 5.28
C GLY A 825 8.76 -2.46 6.44
N PRO A 826 9.31 -2.08 7.60
CA PRO A 826 8.51 -1.74 8.76
C PRO A 826 8.00 -0.30 8.73
N SER A 827 6.90 -0.05 9.42
CA SER A 827 6.42 1.30 9.77
C SER A 827 5.89 1.31 11.19
N ALA A 828 5.81 2.47 11.83
CA ALA A 828 5.29 2.60 13.20
C ALA A 828 3.80 3.01 13.27
N THR A 829 3.05 2.93 12.16
CA THR A 829 1.64 3.33 12.15
C THR A 829 0.75 2.35 12.92
N TRP A 830 -0.38 2.83 13.46
CA TRP A 830 -1.32 1.97 14.18
C TRP A 830 -2.06 1.01 13.25
N ALA A 831 -2.67 1.52 12.16
CA ALA A 831 -3.48 0.69 11.28
C ALA A 831 -2.66 -0.28 10.42
N GLY A 832 -1.48 0.17 9.98
CA GLY A 832 -0.67 -0.48 8.94
C GLY A 832 0.76 -0.82 9.36
N GLY A 833 1.10 -0.74 10.65
CA GLY A 833 2.48 -0.91 11.13
C GLY A 833 2.57 -1.53 12.52
N SER A 834 3.76 -1.44 13.09
CA SER A 834 4.17 -2.10 14.32
C SER A 834 3.44 -1.63 15.57
N ALA A 835 2.90 -0.41 15.61
CA ALA A 835 2.17 0.08 16.78
C ALA A 835 0.85 -0.69 17.00
N GLY A 836 0.12 -1.04 15.93
CA GLY A 836 -1.07 -1.89 16.06
C GLY A 836 -0.73 -3.32 16.47
N VAL A 837 0.39 -3.86 15.94
CA VAL A 837 0.90 -5.18 16.32
C VAL A 837 1.32 -5.21 17.80
N LEU A 838 2.00 -4.17 18.27
CA LEU A 838 2.37 -3.99 19.68
C LEU A 838 1.16 -4.00 20.61
N GLY A 839 0.08 -3.31 20.23
CA GLY A 839 -1.19 -3.32 20.98
C GLY A 839 -1.73 -4.74 21.18
N PHE A 840 -1.73 -5.55 20.12
CA PHE A 840 -2.14 -6.95 20.20
C PHE A 840 -1.24 -7.78 21.12
N PHE A 841 0.08 -7.72 20.96
CA PHE A 841 1.00 -8.46 21.83
C PHE A 841 0.87 -8.05 23.30
N ARG A 842 0.71 -6.75 23.58
CA ARG A 842 0.45 -6.23 24.93
C ARG A 842 -0.83 -6.83 25.53
N ARG A 843 -1.92 -6.88 24.76
CA ARG A 843 -3.20 -7.43 25.23
C ARG A 843 -3.16 -8.95 25.39
N LEU A 844 -2.46 -9.66 24.51
CA LEU A 844 -2.23 -11.10 24.64
C LEU A 844 -1.47 -11.40 25.94
N ARG A 845 -0.37 -10.68 26.19
CA ARG A 845 0.46 -10.81 27.40
C ARG A 845 -0.30 -10.52 28.69
N ALA A 846 -1.16 -9.50 28.68
CA ALA A 846 -1.96 -9.12 29.84
C ALA A 846 -3.24 -9.96 29.99
N ARG A 847 -3.52 -10.87 29.05
CA ARG A 847 -4.80 -11.57 28.89
C ARG A 847 -6.00 -10.62 28.97
N GLY A 848 -5.94 -9.51 28.23
CA GLY A 848 -7.00 -8.49 28.13
C GLY A 848 -6.46 -7.07 28.11
N GLY A 849 -7.20 -6.14 28.70
CA GLY A 849 -6.75 -4.75 28.89
C GLY A 849 -7.21 -3.75 27.82
N PRO A 850 -6.73 -2.48 27.91
CA PRO A 850 -7.27 -1.37 27.14
C PRO A 850 -7.11 -1.56 25.63
N ARG A 851 -8.16 -1.18 24.90
CA ARG A 851 -8.25 -1.20 23.45
C ARG A 851 -8.74 0.15 22.93
N LEU A 852 -8.09 0.66 21.89
CA LEU A 852 -8.50 1.89 21.23
C LEU A 852 -9.94 1.77 20.72
N GLY A 853 -10.79 2.75 21.05
CA GLY A 853 -12.22 2.74 20.71
C GLY A 853 -13.13 2.24 21.82
N ARG A 854 -12.63 1.39 22.75
CA ARG A 854 -13.45 0.81 23.83
C ARG A 854 -13.65 1.82 24.97
N VAL A 855 -14.90 2.15 25.28
CA VAL A 855 -15.25 2.97 26.45
C VAL A 855 -15.51 2.02 27.63
N THR A 856 -14.48 1.76 28.44
CA THR A 856 -14.63 1.00 29.70
C THR A 856 -15.27 1.80 30.83
#